data_AF-A0A9D8K3V4-F1
#
_entry.id   AF-A0A9D8K3V4-F1
#
_cell.length_a   1.000
_cell.length_b   1.000
_cell.length_c   1.000
_cell.angle_alpha   90.00
_cell.angle_beta   90.00
_cell.angle_gamma   90.00
#
_symmetry.space_group_name_H-M   'P 1'
#
loop_
_entity.id
_entity.type
_entity.pdbx_description
1 polymer ?
#
loop_
_entity_poly.entity_id
_entity_poly.type
_entity_poly.pdbx_seq_one_letter_code
_entity_poly.pdbx_strand_id
1 'polypeptide(L)'
;MTLSREQQVVTAHGTTPAGLAGDPGTEAEGELKLGELLQALQRRRRLIAVVTVIFTLVGGANAYWERTYRPTYQGGFRLLVSNPINDSGGEGGTIANVALQRGGTADTATLIEVLTSPLVLESLERKLKLPGGSISGALTVSPGGSRGGSQGVLSVSLLWPDPVEGERILSKLSQEYLSYSLRQRQEKLSQGLDFLDQQAPDLQRRVNALQIRLAEIRQSNGFVEPEDQATAILSQREELLSERKRLQMEQVRLEGRAVAVRRGELGTAAGVQAPSRGPVNPPRTKQLGGEAVEDPGLAIASDGMNAVLAEGGGGNGQLDQLLALESALAEAEANFTADSPQVQELRAKRDWLKPLVQQRLSGELQSSLAQNLAQQREIQLQLEKVAQGFADNPQKMRTYENLTQQLQVAQDSLSSYIKARESFRLQMAQRTVPWRILSPPQFGTIPVAPSVSRNLGMSLALGAGAGIALALLRDRLDHVFHSPKEVKESLKLPLLGVVPYLPGLTSKTISEAIAAMEGGLRFATKESLRNLFTNFRMLRTDKDLRLVAVTSATQGEGKTTTAALFAQTLAQLGQRVLLVDADMRRPMLHRSMGTDNGEGLSSLLTDSSVLLAQTIRPLMPGLDLITGGPMPPDATRLLSSKRCSALVEEIRALPGYDLVLFDTPPALLLSDPMLLASHLDGLVFLVGLERVNRDLPAQALQRIAETGVDVLGVLANQSLARASGVKGYGYGRGYGYGYGYGYGYSAYAEAAQGQAGEGVEASRNGTAEPSADQPKKRSRRRESPLRAGSRRLMAWLDHRD
;
A
#
# COMPACT_ATOMS: atom_id res chain seq x y z
N MET A 1 -52.08 -32.70 -14.92
CA MET A 1 -53.48 -32.65 -15.38
C MET A 1 -53.61 -31.40 -16.26
N THR A 2 -53.40 -31.53 -17.58
CA THR A 2 -54.45 -31.80 -18.59
C THR A 2 -55.53 -30.71 -18.54
N LEU A 3 -55.45 -29.69 -19.40
CA LEU A 3 -55.87 -29.65 -20.81
C LEU A 3 -57.31 -29.10 -20.96
N SER A 4 -57.45 -28.26 -21.99
CA SER A 4 -58.65 -28.00 -22.80
C SER A 4 -59.56 -26.84 -22.37
N ARG A 5 -59.61 -25.79 -23.20
CA ARG A 5 -60.57 -25.60 -24.32
C ARG A 5 -60.42 -24.19 -24.91
N GLU A 6 -60.01 -24.04 -26.18
CA GLU A 6 -60.83 -24.10 -27.41
C GLU A 6 -61.65 -22.81 -27.68
N GLN A 7 -61.28 -22.09 -28.76
CA GLN A 7 -62.09 -21.74 -29.94
C GLN A 7 -61.51 -20.49 -30.63
N GLN A 8 -60.87 -20.64 -31.78
CA GLN A 8 -61.44 -20.59 -33.15
C GLN A 8 -61.46 -19.18 -33.78
N VAL A 9 -60.47 -19.01 -34.66
CA VAL A 9 -60.36 -18.24 -35.89
C VAL A 9 -61.69 -17.92 -36.59
N VAL A 10 -61.86 -16.68 -37.11
CA VAL A 10 -62.03 -16.36 -38.55
C VAL A 10 -61.97 -14.83 -38.79
N THR A 11 -61.33 -14.52 -39.91
CA THR A 11 -60.89 -13.28 -40.57
C THR A 11 -61.97 -12.31 -41.06
N ALA A 12 -61.64 -11.01 -41.15
CA ALA A 12 -61.89 -10.19 -42.35
C ALA A 12 -61.22 -8.79 -42.28
N HIS A 13 -60.76 -8.33 -43.46
CA HIS A 13 -60.05 -7.09 -43.77
C HIS A 13 -60.81 -5.78 -43.50
N GLY A 14 -60.05 -4.71 -43.24
CA GLY A 14 -60.50 -3.32 -43.35
C GLY A 14 -59.37 -2.30 -43.13
N THR A 15 -58.82 -1.77 -44.22
CA THR A 15 -58.04 -0.51 -44.32
C THR A 15 -58.86 0.67 -43.78
N THR A 16 -58.37 1.64 -43.00
CA THR A 16 -57.49 2.81 -43.33
C THR A 16 -57.32 3.64 -42.01
N PRO A 17 -56.56 4.75 -41.94
CA PRO A 17 -55.68 5.07 -40.80
C PRO A 17 -56.19 6.22 -39.92
N ALA A 18 -56.08 6.09 -38.60
CA ALA A 18 -56.11 7.22 -37.66
C ALA A 18 -55.59 6.73 -36.31
N GLY A 19 -54.61 7.44 -35.74
CA GLY A 19 -54.05 7.05 -34.44
C GLY A 19 -52.91 7.93 -33.96
N LEU A 20 -53.09 9.25 -34.02
CA LEU A 20 -52.43 10.18 -33.09
C LEU A 20 -52.95 9.85 -31.68
N ALA A 21 -52.23 8.99 -30.95
CA ALA A 21 -52.41 8.79 -29.52
C ALA A 21 -51.06 8.30 -28.95
N GLY A 22 -50.16 9.26 -28.72
CA GLY A 22 -49.01 9.05 -27.85
C GLY A 22 -49.50 9.04 -26.41
N ASP A 23 -49.36 7.88 -25.77
CA ASP A 23 -49.60 7.60 -24.36
C ASP A 23 -48.85 8.58 -23.43
N PRO A 24 -49.51 9.28 -22.47
CA PRO A 24 -48.84 10.14 -21.52
C PRO A 24 -48.56 9.34 -20.25
N GLY A 25 -47.44 8.62 -20.18
CA GLY A 25 -47.19 7.84 -18.97
C GLY A 25 -46.03 6.88 -18.98
N THR A 26 -44.86 7.27 -19.49
CA THR A 26 -43.62 6.61 -19.09
C THR A 26 -42.57 7.68 -18.77
N GLU A 27 -42.45 7.98 -17.49
CA GLU A 27 -41.27 8.64 -16.94
C GLU A 27 -40.07 7.74 -17.27
N ALA A 28 -39.37 8.08 -18.35
CA ALA A 28 -38.07 7.51 -18.64
C ALA A 28 -37.12 7.94 -17.50
N GLU A 29 -36.87 7.00 -16.59
CA GLU A 29 -35.76 7.09 -15.65
C GLU A 29 -34.51 7.49 -16.44
N GLY A 30 -33.98 8.68 -16.11
CA GLY A 30 -32.92 9.31 -16.88
C GLY A 30 -31.63 8.52 -16.80
N GLU A 31 -31.40 7.62 -17.77
CA GLU A 31 -30.07 7.15 -18.09
C GLU A 31 -29.23 8.37 -18.49
N LEU A 32 -28.44 8.86 -17.53
CA LEU A 32 -27.46 9.91 -17.76
C LEU A 32 -26.41 9.40 -18.74
N LYS A 33 -26.61 9.68 -20.03
CA LYS A 33 -25.65 9.35 -21.07
C LYS A 33 -24.34 10.08 -20.77
N LEU A 34 -23.33 9.32 -20.36
CA LEU A 34 -21.97 9.82 -20.01
C LEU A 34 -21.37 10.71 -21.11
N GLY A 35 -21.69 10.43 -22.39
CA GLY A 35 -21.27 11.25 -23.52
C GLY A 35 -21.84 12.67 -23.52
N GLU A 36 -23.09 12.85 -23.08
CA GLU A 36 -23.74 14.17 -23.02
C GLU A 36 -23.15 15.00 -21.87
N LEU A 37 -22.88 14.38 -20.73
CA LEU A 37 -22.20 15.04 -19.60
C LEU A 37 -20.80 15.50 -19.98
N LEU A 38 -20.02 14.67 -20.69
CA LEU A 38 -18.68 15.06 -21.14
C LEU A 38 -18.70 16.24 -22.11
N GLN A 39 -19.66 16.28 -23.04
CA GLN A 39 -19.83 17.40 -23.96
C GLN A 39 -20.26 18.67 -23.22
N ALA A 40 -21.20 18.58 -22.28
CA ALA A 40 -21.62 19.70 -21.43
C ALA A 40 -20.43 20.31 -20.67
N LEU A 41 -19.59 19.46 -20.08
CA LEU A 41 -18.39 19.91 -19.37
C LEU A 41 -17.36 20.56 -20.29
N GLN A 42 -17.15 20.02 -21.49
CA GLN A 42 -16.23 20.63 -22.48
C GLN A 42 -16.71 22.02 -22.93
N ARG A 43 -18.01 22.19 -23.17
CA ARG A 43 -18.62 23.48 -23.53
C ARG A 43 -18.40 24.54 -22.46
N ARG A 44 -18.44 24.13 -21.18
CA ARG A 44 -18.38 25.03 -20.02
C ARG A 44 -17.05 24.98 -19.25
N ARG A 45 -15.98 24.41 -19.84
CA ARG A 45 -14.66 24.26 -19.18
C ARG A 45 -14.09 25.56 -18.61
N ARG A 46 -14.38 26.71 -19.23
CA ARG A 46 -13.96 28.03 -18.74
C ARG A 46 -14.66 28.39 -17.43
N LEU A 47 -15.95 28.07 -17.31
CA LEU A 47 -16.72 28.31 -16.10
C LEU A 47 -16.19 27.45 -14.96
N ILE A 48 -15.94 26.16 -15.22
CA ILE A 48 -15.33 25.25 -14.24
C ILE A 48 -14.00 25.82 -13.75
N ALA A 49 -13.11 26.23 -14.66
CA ALA A 49 -11.81 26.79 -14.31
C ALA A 49 -11.93 28.07 -13.46
N VAL A 50 -12.83 28.99 -13.81
CA VAL A 50 -13.03 30.24 -13.05
C VAL A 50 -13.54 29.96 -11.64
N VAL A 51 -14.54 29.09 -11.48
CA VAL A 51 -15.09 28.73 -10.16
C VAL A 51 -14.02 28.05 -9.30
N THR A 52 -13.27 27.11 -9.87
CA THR A 52 -12.18 26.44 -9.16
C THR A 52 -11.11 27.41 -8.68
N VAL A 53 -10.70 28.36 -9.53
CA VAL A 53 -9.70 29.38 -9.16
C VAL A 53 -10.21 30.27 -8.03
N ILE A 54 -11.47 30.73 -8.09
CA ILE A 54 -12.07 31.56 -7.04
C ILE A 54 -12.06 30.82 -5.70
N PHE A 55 -12.55 29.58 -5.66
CA PHE A 55 -12.57 28.78 -4.43
C PHE A 55 -11.16 28.53 -3.88
N THR A 56 -10.19 28.25 -4.76
CA THR A 56 -8.79 28.02 -4.37
C THR A 56 -8.15 29.28 -3.80
N LEU A 57 -8.40 30.45 -4.39
CA LEU A 57 -7.90 31.74 -3.89
C LEU A 57 -8.53 32.10 -2.54
N VAL A 58 -9.85 31.96 -2.39
CA VAL A 58 -10.56 32.24 -1.13
C VAL A 58 -10.11 31.27 -0.03
N GLY A 59 -10.02 29.99 -0.35
CA GLY A 59 -9.54 28.97 0.59
C GLY A 59 -8.08 29.16 1.01
N GLY A 60 -7.22 29.52 0.05
CA GLY A 60 -5.82 29.86 0.31
C GLY A 60 -5.69 31.11 1.17
N ALA A 61 -6.45 32.16 0.88
CA ALA A 61 -6.48 33.39 1.68
C ALA A 61 -6.99 33.13 3.10
N ASN A 62 -8.05 32.32 3.25
CA ASN A 62 -8.58 31.94 4.56
C ASN A 62 -7.57 31.11 5.37
N ALA A 63 -6.92 30.11 4.74
CA ALA A 63 -5.88 29.31 5.39
C ALA A 63 -4.65 30.16 5.78
N TYR A 64 -4.29 31.15 4.95
CA TYR A 64 -3.22 32.10 5.26
C TYR A 64 -3.59 33.04 6.41
N TRP A 65 -4.82 33.55 6.42
CA TRP A 65 -5.36 34.35 7.51
C TRP A 65 -5.31 33.55 8.81
N GLU A 66 -5.92 32.37 8.84
CA GLU A 66 -5.98 31.54 10.04
C GLU A 66 -4.58 31.16 10.54
N ARG A 67 -3.62 30.89 9.64
CA ARG A 67 -2.22 30.67 10.00
C ARG A 67 -1.52 31.89 10.60
N THR A 68 -1.93 33.10 10.20
CA THR A 68 -1.30 34.34 10.68
C THR A 68 -1.89 34.79 12.02
N TYR A 69 -3.20 34.63 12.20
CA TYR A 69 -3.92 35.14 13.38
C TYR A 69 -4.22 34.07 14.44
N ARG A 70 -4.22 32.78 14.08
CA ARG A 70 -4.43 31.64 14.99
C ARG A 70 -3.43 30.51 14.71
N PRO A 71 -2.11 30.77 14.76
CA PRO A 71 -1.12 29.73 14.56
C PRO A 71 -1.17 28.70 15.69
N THR A 72 -0.99 27.43 15.36
CA THR A 72 -0.67 26.38 16.34
C THR A 72 0.70 25.82 16.05
N TYR A 73 1.54 25.79 17.07
CA TYR A 73 2.90 25.28 17.03
C TYR A 73 2.94 23.89 17.65
N GLN A 74 3.91 23.09 17.21
CA GLN A 74 4.17 21.78 17.79
C GLN A 74 5.50 21.80 18.52
N GLY A 75 5.48 21.29 19.74
CA GLY A 75 6.68 20.98 20.50
C GLY A 75 6.64 19.57 21.03
N GLY A 76 7.78 19.08 21.48
CA GLY A 76 7.84 17.76 22.09
C GLY A 76 9.17 17.45 22.76
N PHE A 77 9.20 16.36 23.49
CA PHE A 77 10.40 15.77 24.06
C PHE A 77 10.33 14.24 24.00
N ARG A 78 11.47 13.59 24.12
CA ARG A 78 11.57 12.13 24.18
C ARG A 78 12.14 11.70 25.51
N LEU A 79 11.55 10.65 26.06
CA LEU A 79 11.89 10.12 27.36
C LEU A 79 12.24 8.64 27.22
N LEU A 80 13.36 8.24 27.81
CA LEU A 80 13.70 6.84 28.04
C LEU A 80 13.03 6.40 29.34
N VAL A 81 12.06 5.50 29.22
CA VAL A 81 11.39 4.78 30.28
C VAL A 81 12.10 3.45 30.46
N SER A 82 12.94 3.36 31.48
CA SER A 82 13.42 2.08 32.00
C SER A 82 12.42 1.51 32.99
N ASN A 83 12.39 0.18 33.12
CA ASN A 83 11.65 -0.45 34.20
C ASN A 83 12.33 -0.03 35.52
N PRO A 84 11.61 0.57 36.48
CA PRO A 84 12.20 1.26 37.64
C PRO A 84 13.19 0.43 38.49
N ILE A 85 13.26 -0.90 38.33
CA ILE A 85 14.00 -1.79 39.23
C ILE A 85 14.77 -2.94 38.52
N ASN A 86 14.70 -3.09 37.18
CA ASN A 86 15.38 -4.21 36.48
C ASN A 86 16.84 -3.93 36.06
N ASP A 87 17.29 -2.68 36.00
CA ASP A 87 18.63 -2.35 35.45
C ASP A 87 19.78 -2.50 36.45
N SER A 88 19.50 -2.73 37.73
CA SER A 88 20.52 -3.14 38.69
C SER A 88 20.45 -4.66 38.81
N GLY A 89 21.41 -5.37 38.21
CA GLY A 89 21.70 -6.78 38.46
C GLY A 89 22.13 -7.00 39.92
N GLY A 90 21.22 -6.71 40.85
CA GLY A 90 21.47 -6.66 42.26
C GLY A 90 21.65 -8.07 42.81
N GLU A 91 22.69 -8.23 43.61
CA GLU A 91 23.07 -9.41 44.38
C GLU A 91 22.00 -9.90 45.39
N GLY A 92 20.76 -9.41 45.30
CA GLY A 92 19.63 -9.74 46.18
C GLY A 92 18.89 -11.03 45.82
N GLY A 93 19.32 -11.73 44.76
CA GLY A 93 18.82 -13.07 44.40
C GLY A 93 17.33 -13.13 44.02
N THR A 94 16.79 -14.35 44.00
CA THR A 94 15.37 -14.64 43.64
C THR A 94 14.36 -13.95 44.55
N ILE A 95 14.69 -13.72 45.83
CA ILE A 95 13.79 -13.10 46.81
C ILE A 95 13.54 -11.63 46.50
N ALA A 96 14.59 -10.87 46.14
CA ALA A 96 14.44 -9.49 45.71
C ALA A 96 13.51 -9.40 44.49
N ASN A 97 13.68 -10.29 43.51
CA ASN A 97 12.83 -10.33 42.31
C ASN A 97 11.36 -10.64 42.63
N VAL A 98 11.09 -11.56 43.57
CA VAL A 98 9.71 -11.88 44.01
C VAL A 98 9.03 -10.70 44.69
N ALA A 99 9.75 -9.95 45.53
CA ALA A 99 9.23 -8.75 46.16
C ALA A 99 8.86 -7.66 45.13
N LEU A 100 9.62 -7.59 44.02
CA LEU A 100 9.41 -6.63 42.93
C LEU A 100 8.30 -7.02 41.95
N GLN A 101 8.13 -8.31 41.67
CA GLN A 101 7.13 -8.80 40.72
C GLN A 101 5.69 -8.64 41.21
N ARG A 102 5.45 -8.67 42.53
CA ARG A 102 4.12 -8.38 43.09
C ARG A 102 3.64 -6.95 42.83
N GLY A 103 4.53 -6.03 42.48
CA GLY A 103 4.21 -4.62 42.15
C GLY A 103 3.76 -4.37 40.71
N GLY A 104 3.58 -5.42 39.90
CA GLY A 104 3.07 -5.36 38.52
C GLY A 104 4.05 -4.72 37.51
N THR A 105 4.19 -5.34 36.34
CA THR A 105 4.84 -4.73 35.18
C THR A 105 3.80 -3.93 34.40
N ALA A 106 3.86 -2.60 34.48
CA ALA A 106 2.98 -1.76 33.67
C ALA A 106 3.47 -1.81 32.21
N ASP A 107 2.64 -2.34 31.32
CA ASP A 107 2.88 -2.28 29.89
C ASP A 107 2.95 -0.82 29.43
N THR A 108 3.71 -0.55 28.35
CA THR A 108 3.85 0.79 27.78
C THR A 108 2.49 1.45 27.51
N ALA A 109 1.48 0.67 27.13
CA ALA A 109 0.11 1.16 26.91
C ALA A 109 -0.55 1.69 28.21
N THR A 110 -0.46 0.93 29.31
CA THR A 110 -0.96 1.35 30.62
C THR A 110 -0.22 2.59 31.12
N LEU A 111 1.09 2.67 30.88
CA LEU A 111 1.86 3.85 31.25
C LEU A 111 1.43 5.09 30.47
N ILE A 112 1.19 4.96 29.15
CA ILE A 112 0.70 6.07 28.32
C ILE A 112 -0.65 6.56 28.87
N GLU A 113 -1.58 5.65 29.16
CA GLU A 113 -2.91 6.00 29.68
C GLU A 113 -2.81 6.75 31.01
N VAL A 114 -1.98 6.29 31.94
CA VAL A 114 -1.75 6.96 33.24
C VAL A 114 -1.12 8.33 33.06
N LEU A 115 -0.12 8.47 32.18
CA LEU A 115 0.53 9.76 31.93
C LEU A 115 -0.40 10.77 31.24
N THR A 116 -1.37 10.30 30.45
CA THR A 116 -2.42 11.14 29.86
C THR A 116 -3.62 11.35 30.76
N SER A 117 -3.69 10.67 31.91
CA SER A 117 -4.84 10.74 32.81
C SER A 117 -5.02 12.15 33.37
N PRO A 118 -6.28 12.64 33.49
CA PRO A 118 -6.58 13.92 34.13
C PRO A 118 -5.96 14.04 35.53
N LEU A 119 -5.82 12.95 36.28
CA LEU A 119 -5.26 12.99 37.63
C LEU A 119 -3.79 13.48 37.66
N VAL A 120 -3.00 13.12 36.65
CA VAL A 120 -1.60 13.56 36.51
C VAL A 120 -1.55 14.98 35.94
N LEU A 121 -2.39 15.27 34.94
CA LEU A 121 -2.37 16.54 34.21
C LEU A 121 -3.02 17.70 34.98
N GLU A 122 -4.08 17.47 35.76
CA GLU A 122 -4.78 18.50 36.56
C GLU A 122 -3.88 19.09 37.66
N SER A 123 -2.95 18.30 38.19
CA SER A 123 -1.93 18.79 39.13
C SER A 123 -1.03 19.84 38.46
N LEU A 124 -0.68 19.60 37.19
CA LEU A 124 0.14 20.52 36.40
C LEU A 124 -0.68 21.75 35.94
N GLU A 125 -1.92 21.56 35.50
CA GLU A 125 -2.81 22.64 35.08
C GLU A 125 -3.07 23.64 36.22
N ARG A 126 -3.31 23.15 37.45
CA ARG A 126 -3.43 23.99 38.65
C ARG A 126 -2.16 24.78 38.95
N LYS A 127 -0.98 24.15 38.85
CA LYS A 127 0.32 24.84 39.05
C LYS A 127 0.58 25.92 37.99
N LEU A 128 0.07 25.72 36.78
CA LEU A 128 0.24 26.64 35.65
C LEU A 128 -0.90 27.65 35.49
N LYS A 129 -1.96 27.58 36.32
CA LYS A 129 -3.17 28.41 36.24
C LYS A 129 -3.89 28.31 34.89
N LEU A 130 -3.88 27.13 34.29
CA LEU A 130 -4.57 26.87 33.02
C LEU A 130 -6.02 26.40 33.27
N PRO A 131 -6.95 26.66 32.34
CA PRO A 131 -8.29 26.08 32.42
C PRO A 131 -8.21 24.55 32.36
N GLY A 132 -9.02 23.86 33.15
CA GLY A 132 -9.01 22.40 33.25
C GLY A 132 -9.23 21.72 31.89
N GLY A 133 -8.41 20.73 31.57
CA GLY A 133 -8.47 19.97 30.30
C GLY A 133 -7.79 20.64 29.10
N SER A 134 -7.13 21.78 29.29
CA SER A 134 -6.41 22.45 28.19
C SER A 134 -5.19 21.64 27.73
N ILE A 135 -4.52 20.94 28.64
CA ILE A 135 -3.33 20.13 28.30
C ILE A 135 -3.76 18.79 27.72
N SER A 136 -4.79 18.13 28.29
CA SER A 136 -5.21 16.80 27.86
C SER A 136 -5.68 16.76 26.40
N GLY A 137 -6.38 17.80 25.92
CA GLY A 137 -6.81 17.90 24.52
C GLY A 137 -5.69 18.23 23.53
N ALA A 138 -4.57 18.77 24.00
CA ALA A 138 -3.45 19.23 23.18
C ALA A 138 -2.23 18.29 23.23
N LEU A 139 -2.19 17.39 24.20
CA LEU A 139 -1.07 16.48 24.48
C LEU A 139 -1.26 15.14 23.77
N THR A 140 -0.21 14.65 23.14
CA THR A 140 -0.16 13.31 22.55
C THR A 140 1.10 12.60 23.02
N VAL A 141 0.91 11.45 23.67
CA VAL A 141 2.00 10.56 24.10
C VAL A 141 1.95 9.29 23.26
N SER A 142 3.05 8.94 22.62
CA SER A 142 3.15 7.74 21.78
C SER A 142 4.46 6.99 22.03
N PRO A 143 4.50 5.66 21.79
CA PRO A 143 5.75 4.91 21.82
C PRO A 143 6.71 5.45 20.76
N GLY A 144 7.95 5.74 21.16
CA GLY A 144 9.01 6.18 20.27
C GLY A 144 9.62 5.00 19.52
N GLY A 145 9.56 5.02 18.19
CA GLY A 145 10.21 4.04 17.32
C GLY A 145 9.44 3.86 16.00
N SER A 146 10.13 3.97 14.87
CA SER A 146 9.56 3.60 13.56
C SER A 146 9.39 2.08 13.55
N ARG A 147 8.17 1.59 13.25
CA ARG A 147 7.81 0.17 13.01
C ARG A 147 8.82 -0.85 13.57
N GLY A 148 8.76 -1.11 14.88
CA GLY A 148 9.28 -2.35 15.49
C GLY A 148 10.58 -2.33 16.32
N GLY A 149 11.11 -1.19 16.78
CA GLY A 149 12.53 -1.17 17.22
C GLY A 149 12.96 -0.73 18.62
N SER A 150 12.18 -0.04 19.44
CA SER A 150 12.71 0.47 20.72
C SER A 150 11.68 0.41 21.85
N GLN A 151 11.63 -0.75 22.52
CA GLN A 151 10.98 -0.85 23.83
C GLN A 151 11.63 0.16 24.78
N GLY A 152 10.82 0.99 25.44
CA GLY A 152 11.29 1.91 26.48
C GLY A 152 11.50 3.37 26.07
N VAL A 153 11.13 3.82 24.86
CA VAL A 153 11.12 5.27 24.54
C VAL A 153 9.68 5.77 24.42
N LEU A 154 9.37 6.90 25.06
CA LEU A 154 8.11 7.64 24.89
C LEU A 154 8.38 8.98 24.19
N SER A 155 7.56 9.29 23.19
CA SER A 155 7.52 10.58 22.51
C SER A 155 6.32 11.36 23.02
N VAL A 156 6.57 12.53 23.61
CA VAL A 156 5.55 13.43 24.13
C VAL A 156 5.47 14.64 23.22
N SER A 157 4.29 14.94 22.70
CA SER A 157 4.03 16.02 21.74
C SER A 157 2.93 16.93 22.27
N LEU A 158 3.08 18.24 22.14
CA LEU A 158 2.10 19.23 22.55
C LEU A 158 1.83 20.22 21.41
N LEU A 159 0.56 20.44 21.11
CA LEU A 159 0.11 21.46 20.17
C LEU A 159 -0.36 22.70 20.93
N TRP A 160 0.32 23.84 20.78
CA TRP A 160 0.01 25.05 21.55
C TRP A 160 0.03 26.32 20.69
N PRO A 161 -0.81 27.35 20.97
CA PRO A 161 -0.83 28.59 20.20
C PRO A 161 0.42 29.47 20.36
N ASP A 162 1.01 29.49 21.56
CA ASP A 162 2.23 30.26 21.85
C ASP A 162 3.42 29.31 22.06
N PRO A 163 4.49 29.38 21.24
CA PRO A 163 5.65 28.50 21.38
C PRO A 163 6.40 28.70 22.70
N VAL A 164 6.42 29.92 23.27
CA VAL A 164 7.14 30.22 24.52
C VAL A 164 6.40 29.66 25.73
N GLU A 165 5.09 29.87 25.78
CA GLU A 165 4.24 29.27 26.81
C GLU A 165 4.23 27.74 26.70
N GLY A 166 4.16 27.21 25.47
CA GLY A 166 4.24 25.78 25.19
C GLY A 166 5.53 25.15 25.70
N GLU A 167 6.69 25.78 25.46
CA GLU A 167 7.98 25.30 25.96
C GLU A 167 8.03 25.29 27.49
N ARG A 168 7.45 26.32 28.14
CA ARG A 168 7.30 26.34 29.60
C ARG A 168 6.42 25.19 30.09
N ILE A 169 5.30 24.91 29.41
CA ILE A 169 4.42 23.77 29.75
C ILE A 169 5.19 22.45 29.60
N LEU A 170 5.87 22.20 28.47
CA LEU A 170 6.63 20.96 28.25
C LEU A 170 7.80 20.81 29.22
N SER A 171 8.50 21.89 29.58
CA SER A 171 9.57 21.85 30.57
C SER A 171 9.03 21.40 31.93
N LYS A 172 7.89 21.93 32.36
CA LYS A 172 7.24 21.54 33.62
C LYS A 172 6.63 20.14 33.56
N LEU A 173 6.07 19.75 32.41
CA LEU A 173 5.57 18.41 32.18
C LEU A 173 6.70 17.37 32.26
N SER A 174 7.86 17.65 31.65
CA SER A 174 9.01 16.75 31.72
C SER A 174 9.50 16.57 33.16
N GLN A 175 9.54 17.65 33.95
CA GLN A 175 9.89 17.61 35.37
C GLN A 175 8.87 16.82 36.20
N GLU A 176 7.57 17.00 35.95
CA GLU A 176 6.51 16.26 36.64
C GLU A 176 6.54 14.76 36.30
N TYR A 177 6.86 14.39 35.04
CA TYR A 177 7.02 13.00 34.64
C TYR A 177 8.23 12.34 35.32
N LEU A 178 9.38 13.02 35.38
CA LEU A 178 10.53 12.53 36.13
C LEU A 178 10.19 12.37 37.62
N SER A 179 9.46 13.33 38.20
CA SER A 179 9.01 13.28 39.61
C SER A 179 8.02 12.14 39.86
N TYR A 180 7.09 11.91 38.93
CA TYR A 180 6.15 10.79 38.98
C TYR A 180 6.90 9.44 38.98
N SER A 181 7.89 9.28 38.11
CA SER A 181 8.71 8.06 38.05
C SER A 181 9.48 7.79 39.33
N LEU A 182 9.98 8.85 39.99
CA LEU A 182 10.67 8.75 41.26
C LEU A 182 9.69 8.35 42.38
N ARG A 183 8.49 8.96 42.43
CA ARG A 183 7.44 8.60 43.40
C ARG A 183 7.02 7.15 43.23
N GLN A 184 6.76 6.72 42.00
CA GLN A 184 6.36 5.34 41.70
C GLN A 184 7.45 4.34 42.09
N ARG A 185 8.73 4.66 41.83
CA ARG A 185 9.85 3.81 42.27
C ARG A 185 9.94 3.74 43.79
N GLN A 186 9.84 4.87 44.48
CA GLN A 186 9.86 4.93 45.94
C GLN A 186 8.71 4.14 46.56
N GLU A 187 7.51 4.25 46.00
CA GLU A 187 6.35 3.48 46.44
C GLU A 187 6.59 1.98 46.28
N LYS A 188 7.04 1.52 45.10
CA LYS A 188 7.36 0.10 44.87
C LYS A 188 8.47 -0.42 45.78
N LEU A 189 9.54 0.35 45.98
CA LEU A 189 10.61 -0.02 46.90
C LEU A 189 10.14 -0.03 48.35
N SER A 190 9.26 0.88 48.76
CA SER A 190 8.67 0.89 50.10
C SER A 190 7.77 -0.31 50.35
N GLN A 191 6.89 -0.65 49.40
CA GLN A 191 6.04 -1.85 49.49
C GLN A 191 6.88 -3.13 49.51
N GLY A 192 7.95 -3.18 48.72
CA GLY A 192 8.92 -4.28 48.75
C GLY A 192 9.63 -4.38 50.10
N LEU A 193 10.06 -3.26 50.68
CA LEU A 193 10.64 -3.20 52.02
C LEU A 193 9.65 -3.64 53.10
N ASP A 194 8.39 -3.19 53.04
CA ASP A 194 7.37 -3.57 54.01
C ASP A 194 7.11 -5.08 53.98
N PHE A 195 7.05 -5.65 52.78
CA PHE A 195 6.98 -7.11 52.62
C PHE A 195 8.23 -7.80 53.21
N LEU A 196 9.40 -7.20 53.01
CA LEU A 196 10.64 -7.70 53.59
C LEU A 196 10.67 -7.54 55.13
N ASP A 197 10.11 -6.49 55.70
CA ASP A 197 10.11 -6.33 57.16
C ASP A 197 9.08 -7.27 57.83
N GLN A 198 8.04 -7.67 57.10
CA GLN A 198 7.03 -8.61 57.61
C GLN A 198 7.49 -10.08 57.67
N GLN A 199 8.31 -10.59 56.74
CA GLN A 199 8.73 -12.02 56.79
C GLN A 199 10.05 -12.25 57.54
N ALA A 200 10.85 -11.22 57.81
CA ALA A 200 12.11 -11.37 58.55
C ALA A 200 11.94 -12.09 59.90
N PRO A 201 10.92 -11.75 60.74
CA PRO A 201 10.73 -12.41 62.03
C PRO A 201 10.40 -13.90 61.88
N ASP A 202 9.68 -14.30 60.83
CA ASP A 202 9.30 -15.69 60.60
C ASP A 202 10.50 -16.54 60.24
N LEU A 203 11.39 -16.03 59.38
CA LEU A 203 12.64 -16.71 59.04
C LEU A 203 13.56 -16.81 60.26
N GLN A 204 13.68 -15.75 61.06
CA GLN A 204 14.47 -15.78 62.29
C GLN A 204 13.90 -16.80 63.28
N ARG A 205 12.57 -16.84 63.48
CA ARG A 205 11.92 -17.84 64.34
C ARG A 205 12.18 -19.25 63.84
N ARG A 206 12.17 -19.48 62.53
CA ARG A 206 12.47 -20.78 61.92
C ARG A 206 13.91 -21.22 62.15
N VAL A 207 14.88 -20.33 61.94
CA VAL A 207 16.31 -20.62 62.21
C VAL A 207 16.52 -20.91 63.70
N ASN A 208 15.97 -20.08 64.58
CA ASN A 208 16.07 -20.29 66.03
C ASN A 208 15.43 -21.63 66.46
N ALA A 209 14.26 -21.97 65.93
CA ALA A 209 13.58 -23.23 66.23
C ALA A 209 14.38 -24.45 65.75
N LEU A 210 15.00 -24.38 64.56
CA LEU A 210 15.86 -25.44 64.04
C LEU A 210 17.15 -25.58 64.88
N GLN A 211 17.76 -24.46 65.29
CA GLN A 211 18.93 -24.46 66.19
C GLN A 211 18.62 -25.08 67.55
N ILE A 212 17.47 -24.72 68.15
CA ILE A 212 17.03 -25.30 69.44
C ILE A 212 16.83 -26.81 69.30
N ARG A 213 16.12 -27.28 68.26
CA ARG A 213 15.93 -28.71 68.00
C ARG A 213 17.25 -29.45 67.76
N LEU A 214 18.19 -28.83 67.05
CA LEU A 214 19.52 -29.39 66.83
C LEU A 214 20.30 -29.50 68.16
N ALA A 215 20.22 -28.47 69.01
CA ALA A 215 20.83 -28.46 70.34
C ALA A 215 20.22 -29.53 71.27
N GLU A 216 18.89 -29.70 71.24
CA GLU A 216 18.19 -30.75 71.98
C GLU A 216 18.65 -32.16 71.57
N ILE A 217 18.85 -32.41 70.27
CA ILE A 217 19.39 -33.68 69.76
C ILE A 217 20.85 -33.88 70.18
N ARG A 218 21.67 -32.83 70.18
CA ARG A 218 23.06 -32.88 70.66
C ARG A 218 23.12 -33.21 72.15
N GLN A 219 22.30 -32.54 72.96
CA GLN A 219 22.25 -32.69 74.42
C GLN A 219 21.68 -34.04 74.85
N SER A 220 20.55 -34.47 74.26
CA SER A 220 19.89 -35.74 74.62
C SER A 220 20.70 -36.98 74.25
N ASN A 221 21.65 -36.85 73.31
CA ASN A 221 22.43 -37.99 72.82
C ASN A 221 23.94 -37.87 73.10
N GLY A 222 24.39 -36.84 73.82
CA GLY A 222 25.79 -36.70 74.26
C GLY A 222 26.81 -36.47 73.15
N PHE A 223 26.39 -35.98 71.97
CA PHE A 223 27.29 -35.76 70.84
C PHE A 223 27.81 -34.31 70.84
N VAL A 224 29.13 -34.14 70.93
CA VAL A 224 29.79 -32.82 70.83
C VAL A 224 29.95 -32.40 69.37
N GLU A 225 30.28 -33.33 68.46
CA GLU A 225 30.32 -33.13 66.99
C GLU A 225 30.10 -34.48 66.25
N PRO A 226 28.86 -34.80 65.83
CA PRO A 226 28.58 -36.04 65.10
C PRO A 226 29.14 -36.06 63.67
N GLU A 227 29.38 -34.90 63.05
CA GLU A 227 29.89 -34.78 61.67
C GLU A 227 31.34 -35.25 61.55
N ASP A 228 32.20 -34.82 62.47
CA ASP A 228 33.60 -35.25 62.50
C ASP A 228 33.72 -36.74 62.84
N GLN A 229 32.85 -37.25 63.71
CA GLN A 229 32.81 -38.67 64.04
C GLN A 229 32.28 -39.50 62.88
N ALA A 230 31.21 -39.05 62.20
CA ALA A 230 30.65 -39.76 61.06
C ALA A 230 31.59 -39.75 59.85
N THR A 231 32.24 -38.62 59.57
CA THR A 231 33.24 -38.51 58.50
C THR A 231 34.48 -39.35 58.83
N ALA A 232 34.97 -39.34 60.06
CA ALA A 232 36.08 -40.18 60.50
C ALA A 232 35.75 -41.69 60.42
N ILE A 233 34.53 -42.09 60.78
CA ILE A 233 34.07 -43.48 60.67
C ILE A 233 33.91 -43.89 59.19
N LEU A 234 33.39 -43.01 58.34
CA LEU A 234 33.26 -43.26 56.90
C LEU A 234 34.64 -43.37 56.23
N SER A 235 35.58 -42.48 56.55
CA SER A 235 36.94 -42.56 56.03
C SER A 235 37.66 -43.81 56.52
N GLN A 236 37.51 -44.18 57.80
CA GLN A 236 38.05 -45.41 58.35
C GLN A 236 37.47 -46.66 57.66
N ARG A 237 36.16 -46.66 57.36
CA ARG A 237 35.52 -47.74 56.61
C ARG A 237 36.06 -47.84 55.19
N GLU A 238 36.21 -46.73 54.48
CA GLU A 238 36.76 -46.71 53.12
C GLU A 238 38.21 -47.20 53.08
N GLU A 239 39.03 -46.80 54.06
CA GLU A 239 40.40 -47.26 54.22
C GLU A 239 40.47 -48.78 54.41
N LEU A 240 39.70 -49.34 55.36
CA LEU A 240 39.62 -50.78 55.60
C LEU A 240 39.09 -51.57 54.38
N LEU A 241 38.11 -51.01 53.64
CA LEU A 241 37.62 -51.63 52.40
C LEU A 241 38.70 -51.65 51.31
N SER A 242 39.49 -50.58 51.21
CA SER A 242 40.60 -50.48 50.25
C SER A 242 41.70 -51.48 50.59
N GLU A 243 42.02 -51.63 51.88
CA GLU A 243 43.03 -52.57 52.37
C GLU A 243 42.60 -54.02 52.17
N ARG A 244 41.32 -54.34 52.45
CA ARG A 244 40.75 -55.66 52.15
C ARG A 244 40.85 -56.00 50.66
N LYS A 245 40.52 -55.04 49.78
CA LYS A 245 40.65 -55.24 48.32
C LYS A 245 42.11 -55.52 47.91
N ARG A 246 43.08 -54.80 48.49
CA ARG A 246 44.51 -55.05 48.25
C ARG A 246 44.91 -56.47 48.66
N LEU A 247 44.51 -56.91 49.84
CA LEU A 247 44.80 -58.28 50.31
C LEU A 247 44.12 -59.35 49.44
N GLN A 248 42.90 -59.09 48.94
CA GLN A 248 42.21 -60.01 48.02
C GLN A 248 42.96 -60.16 46.69
N MET A 249 43.50 -59.07 46.14
CA MET A 249 44.33 -59.16 44.94
C MET A 249 45.62 -59.94 45.20
N GLU A 250 46.23 -59.74 46.37
CA GLU A 250 47.44 -60.49 46.75
C GLU A 250 47.15 -61.98 46.96
N GLN A 251 45.99 -62.35 47.53
CA GLN A 251 45.56 -63.74 47.63
C GLN A 251 45.49 -64.40 46.25
N VAL A 252 44.81 -63.76 45.28
CA VAL A 252 44.70 -64.29 43.92
C VAL A 252 46.08 -64.48 43.29
N ARG A 253 47.02 -63.56 43.55
CA ARG A 253 48.41 -63.67 43.09
C ARG A 253 49.14 -64.85 43.73
N LEU A 254 49.02 -65.04 45.04
CA LEU A 254 49.62 -66.14 45.79
C LEU A 254 49.05 -67.51 45.38
N GLU A 255 47.73 -67.60 45.18
CA GLU A 255 47.07 -68.82 44.69
C GLU A 255 47.54 -69.19 43.28
N GLY A 256 47.66 -68.20 42.39
CA GLY A 256 48.21 -68.38 41.05
C GLY A 256 49.63 -68.95 41.09
N ARG A 257 50.49 -68.40 41.95
CA ARG A 257 51.86 -68.92 42.17
C ARG A 257 51.87 -70.33 42.75
N ALA A 258 51.00 -70.63 43.73
CA ALA A 258 50.89 -71.96 44.33
C ALA A 258 50.41 -73.02 43.33
N VAL A 259 49.57 -72.65 42.35
CA VAL A 259 49.18 -73.54 41.25
C VAL A 259 50.36 -73.79 40.30
N ALA A 260 51.12 -72.76 39.95
CA ALA A 260 52.31 -72.89 39.10
C ALA A 260 53.39 -73.81 39.72
N VAL A 261 53.68 -73.64 41.02
CA VAL A 261 54.62 -74.53 41.75
C VAL A 261 54.14 -75.98 41.74
N ARG A 262 52.84 -76.23 41.96
CA ARG A 262 52.26 -77.59 41.93
C ARG A 262 52.31 -78.25 40.55
N ARG A 263 52.23 -77.47 39.46
CA ARG A 263 52.40 -77.97 38.09
C ARG A 263 53.86 -78.18 37.69
N GLY A 264 54.79 -77.80 38.55
CA GLY A 264 56.23 -77.91 38.32
C GLY A 264 56.81 -76.85 37.38
N GLU A 265 56.06 -75.77 37.17
CA GLU A 265 56.47 -74.59 36.41
C GLU A 265 57.19 -73.61 37.35
N LEU A 266 58.41 -73.95 37.77
CA LEU A 266 59.14 -73.21 38.81
C LEU A 266 59.65 -71.84 38.33
N GLY A 267 59.94 -71.72 37.02
CA GLY A 267 60.30 -70.43 36.40
C GLY A 267 59.13 -69.45 36.34
N THR A 268 57.90 -69.92 36.11
CA THR A 268 56.70 -69.05 36.08
C THR A 268 56.23 -68.70 37.49
N ALA A 269 56.47 -69.57 38.48
CA ALA A 269 56.16 -69.29 39.89
C ALA A 269 57.04 -68.18 40.54
N ALA A 270 58.26 -67.99 40.03
CA ALA A 270 59.16 -66.90 40.42
C ALA A 270 58.83 -65.57 39.72
N GLY A 271 58.17 -65.62 38.55
CA GLY A 271 57.82 -64.44 37.75
C GLY A 271 56.48 -64.59 37.02
N VAL A 272 55.36 -64.45 37.73
CA VAL A 272 54.05 -64.28 37.08
C VAL A 272 53.89 -62.81 36.68
N GLN A 273 54.29 -62.46 35.46
CA GLN A 273 53.56 -61.51 34.62
C GLN A 273 52.67 -62.34 33.70
N ALA A 274 51.36 -62.33 33.94
CA ALA A 274 50.44 -63.01 33.02
C ALA A 274 50.37 -62.25 31.68
N PRO A 275 50.28 -62.96 30.54
CA PRO A 275 50.33 -62.38 29.21
C PRO A 275 49.03 -61.70 28.80
N SER A 276 49.15 -60.55 28.16
CA SER A 276 48.09 -59.85 27.42
C SER A 276 47.53 -60.71 26.27
N ARG A 277 46.23 -61.05 26.31
CA ARG A 277 45.39 -61.30 25.12
C ARG A 277 43.96 -60.79 25.40
N GLY A 278 43.54 -59.73 24.70
CA GLY A 278 42.22 -59.08 24.84
C GLY A 278 41.13 -59.71 23.96
N PRO A 279 40.08 -58.97 23.53
CA PRO A 279 39.30 -57.92 24.21
C PRO A 279 37.85 -58.38 24.47
N VAL A 280 37.22 -57.94 25.57
CA VAL A 280 35.75 -57.98 25.71
C VAL A 280 35.29 -56.64 26.26
N ASN A 281 34.64 -55.86 25.41
CA ASN A 281 33.94 -54.64 25.79
C ASN A 281 32.77 -54.93 26.74
N PRO A 282 32.53 -54.09 27.75
CA PRO A 282 31.18 -53.73 28.20
C PRO A 282 30.84 -52.28 27.82
N PRO A 283 29.54 -51.90 27.86
CA PRO A 283 29.01 -50.79 27.07
C PRO A 283 29.25 -49.40 27.68
N ARG A 284 29.39 -48.42 26.80
CA ARG A 284 29.37 -46.98 27.09
C ARG A 284 28.00 -46.56 27.64
N THR A 285 27.99 -45.90 28.80
CA THR A 285 26.97 -44.90 29.15
C THR A 285 27.61 -43.59 29.56
N LYS A 286 26.86 -42.52 29.31
CA LYS A 286 27.30 -41.14 29.04
C LYS A 286 27.71 -40.36 30.29
N GLN A 287 28.71 -39.51 30.07
CA GLN A 287 29.09 -38.35 30.88
C GLN A 287 27.98 -37.31 31.01
N LEU A 288 27.81 -36.82 32.24
CA LEU A 288 27.32 -35.51 32.72
C LEU A 288 27.76 -35.51 34.20
N GLY A 289 28.61 -34.67 34.78
CA GLY A 289 29.37 -33.50 34.38
C GLY A 289 29.80 -32.85 35.70
N GLY A 290 31.08 -32.49 35.83
CA GLY A 290 31.55 -31.52 36.83
C GLY A 290 32.02 -32.06 38.18
N GLU A 291 33.14 -32.77 38.20
CA GLU A 291 34.36 -32.40 38.93
C GLU A 291 35.44 -33.39 38.51
N ALA A 292 36.54 -32.87 37.95
CA ALA A 292 37.69 -33.66 37.57
C ALA A 292 38.40 -34.12 38.84
N VAL A 293 37.97 -35.25 39.38
CA VAL A 293 38.85 -36.09 40.19
C VAL A 293 39.79 -36.74 39.20
N GLU A 294 41.05 -36.27 39.19
CA GLU A 294 42.14 -37.02 38.58
C GLU A 294 42.07 -38.45 39.12
N ASP A 295 41.76 -39.38 38.23
CA ASP A 295 41.81 -40.81 38.48
C ASP A 295 43.27 -41.15 38.84
N PRO A 296 43.62 -41.54 40.09
CA PRO A 296 44.94 -42.06 40.40
C PRO A 296 44.96 -43.55 40.04
N GLY A 297 44.53 -43.86 38.82
CA GLY A 297 44.72 -45.11 38.13
C GLY A 297 45.47 -44.80 36.85
N LEU A 298 46.70 -45.31 36.71
CA LEU A 298 47.64 -45.07 35.61
C LEU A 298 48.50 -43.80 35.69
N ALA A 299 49.29 -43.68 36.76
CA ALA A 299 50.58 -42.99 36.68
C ALA A 299 51.59 -43.70 37.58
N ILE A 300 52.45 -44.50 36.93
CA ILE A 300 53.82 -44.83 37.32
C ILE A 300 54.14 -44.70 38.83
N ALA A 301 54.00 -45.81 39.55
CA ALA A 301 54.94 -46.15 40.62
C ALA A 301 55.82 -47.31 40.12
N SER A 302 56.65 -47.00 39.11
CA SER A 302 57.77 -47.83 38.68
C SER A 302 58.95 -47.77 39.65
N ASP A 303 58.81 -47.16 40.83
CA ASP A 303 59.90 -46.97 41.81
C ASP A 303 59.80 -47.84 43.07
N GLY A 304 58.84 -48.78 43.14
CA GLY A 304 58.70 -49.71 44.28
C GLY A 304 59.01 -51.17 43.98
N MET A 305 59.25 -51.54 42.71
CA MET A 305 59.21 -52.95 42.27
C MET A 305 60.57 -53.67 42.30
N ASN A 306 61.64 -53.03 42.81
CA ASN A 306 62.96 -53.67 42.95
C ASN A 306 63.34 -54.04 44.40
N ALA A 307 62.51 -53.77 45.41
CA ALA A 307 62.92 -53.88 46.81
C ALA A 307 62.38 -55.09 47.60
N VAL A 308 61.37 -55.82 47.11
CA VAL A 308 60.82 -57.00 47.85
C VAL A 308 61.45 -58.32 47.40
N LEU A 309 62.41 -58.29 46.47
CA LEU A 309 63.18 -59.47 46.05
C LEU A 309 64.58 -59.56 46.68
N ALA A 310 64.92 -58.66 47.62
CA ALA A 310 66.25 -58.56 48.20
C ALA A 310 66.35 -58.88 49.71
N GLU A 311 65.24 -58.91 50.46
CA GLU A 311 65.29 -59.14 51.91
C GLU A 311 64.47 -60.37 52.33
N GLY A 312 64.99 -61.51 51.92
CA GLY A 312 64.65 -62.84 52.43
C GLY A 312 65.90 -63.67 52.42
N GLY A 313 66.84 -63.36 53.33
CA GLY A 313 68.12 -64.02 53.43
C GLY A 313 67.98 -65.54 53.51
N GLY A 314 68.61 -66.25 52.56
CA GLY A 314 69.00 -67.65 52.70
C GLY A 314 68.29 -68.69 51.82
N GLY A 315 67.19 -68.38 51.11
CA GLY A 315 66.35 -69.41 50.46
C GLY A 315 66.58 -69.68 48.97
N ASN A 316 67.00 -68.67 48.19
CA ASN A 316 66.96 -68.72 46.71
C ASN A 316 68.12 -69.46 46.04
N GLY A 317 69.19 -69.75 46.77
CA GLY A 317 70.37 -70.41 46.19
C GLY A 317 70.07 -71.75 45.53
N GLN A 318 69.08 -72.50 46.02
CA GLN A 318 68.68 -73.79 45.43
C GLN A 318 67.69 -73.65 44.25
N LEU A 319 66.89 -72.58 44.20
CA LEU A 319 66.04 -72.26 43.05
C LEU A 319 66.89 -71.72 41.90
N ASP A 320 67.83 -70.83 42.19
CA ASP A 320 68.79 -70.31 41.20
C ASP A 320 69.72 -71.41 40.71
N GLN A 321 70.15 -72.32 41.59
CA GLN A 321 70.86 -73.54 41.20
C GLN A 321 70.00 -74.46 40.32
N LEU A 322 68.70 -74.61 40.59
CA LEU A 322 67.80 -75.41 39.77
C LEU A 322 67.55 -74.77 38.40
N LEU A 323 67.39 -73.45 38.33
CA LEU A 323 67.22 -72.71 37.07
C LEU A 323 68.50 -72.73 36.23
N ALA A 324 69.67 -72.56 36.85
CA ALA A 324 70.96 -72.70 36.18
C ALA A 324 71.21 -74.15 35.73
N LEU A 325 70.74 -75.14 36.49
CA LEU A 325 70.81 -76.55 36.13
C LEU A 325 69.85 -76.89 34.98
N GLU A 326 68.64 -76.32 34.96
CA GLU A 326 67.69 -76.45 33.86
C GLU A 326 68.22 -75.79 32.57
N SER A 327 68.88 -74.63 32.65
CA SER A 327 69.51 -74.00 31.49
C SER A 327 70.73 -74.77 30.97
N ALA A 328 71.60 -75.26 31.88
CA ALA A 328 72.75 -76.08 31.50
C ALA A 328 72.32 -77.42 30.88
N LEU A 329 71.23 -77.99 31.37
CA LEU A 329 70.62 -79.20 30.81
C LEU A 329 70.00 -78.93 29.43
N ALA A 330 69.33 -77.81 29.22
CA ALA A 330 68.80 -77.42 27.91
C ALA A 330 69.92 -77.19 26.87
N GLU A 331 71.04 -76.57 27.27
CA GLU A 331 72.21 -76.38 26.41
C GLU A 331 72.93 -77.70 26.10
N ALA A 332 73.01 -78.61 27.08
CA ALA A 332 73.54 -79.95 26.87
C ALA A 332 72.64 -80.81 25.97
N GLU A 333 71.31 -80.72 26.10
CA GLU A 333 70.35 -81.45 25.24
C GLU A 333 70.30 -80.91 23.80
N ALA A 334 70.63 -79.63 23.58
CA ALA A 334 70.75 -79.05 22.24
C ALA A 334 72.02 -79.53 21.50
N ASN A 335 73.08 -79.82 22.25
CA ASN A 335 74.41 -80.12 21.69
C ASN A 335 74.80 -81.61 21.73
N PHE A 336 74.15 -82.44 22.55
CA PHE A 336 74.47 -83.85 22.74
C PHE A 336 73.23 -84.76 22.60
N THR A 337 73.44 -86.04 22.26
CA THR A 337 72.35 -87.03 22.21
C THR A 337 71.85 -87.36 23.63
N ALA A 338 70.58 -87.76 23.75
CA ALA A 338 69.91 -87.97 25.04
C ALA A 338 70.58 -89.01 25.97
N ASP A 339 71.39 -89.92 25.42
CA ASP A 339 72.14 -90.95 26.15
C ASP A 339 73.58 -90.54 26.52
N SER A 340 73.97 -89.29 26.27
CA SER A 340 75.27 -88.75 26.69
C SER A 340 75.43 -88.81 28.22
N PRO A 341 76.59 -89.26 28.75
CA PRO A 341 76.87 -89.27 30.18
C PRO A 341 76.66 -87.92 30.87
N GLN A 342 76.93 -86.81 30.16
CA GLN A 342 76.75 -85.45 30.67
C GLN A 342 75.27 -85.07 30.84
N VAL A 343 74.41 -85.47 29.90
CA VAL A 343 72.96 -85.22 29.98
C VAL A 343 72.32 -86.06 31.09
N GLN A 344 72.75 -87.32 31.24
CA GLN A 344 72.24 -88.19 32.32
C GLN A 344 72.61 -87.69 33.72
N GLU A 345 73.84 -87.20 33.92
CA GLU A 345 74.27 -86.64 35.21
C GLU A 345 73.47 -85.37 35.58
N LEU A 346 73.27 -84.46 34.64
CA LEU A 346 72.47 -83.24 34.85
C LEU A 346 70.99 -83.57 35.10
N ARG A 347 70.42 -84.56 34.39
CA ARG A 347 69.04 -85.03 34.60
C ARG A 347 68.86 -85.62 36.00
N ALA A 348 69.78 -86.49 36.43
CA ALA A 348 69.73 -87.08 37.77
C ALA A 348 69.82 -86.02 38.88
N LYS A 349 70.68 -85.00 38.71
CA LYS A 349 70.77 -83.86 39.65
C LYS A 349 69.47 -83.04 39.70
N ARG A 350 68.84 -82.77 38.55
CA ARG A 350 67.56 -82.06 38.47
C ARG A 350 66.45 -82.86 39.14
N ASP A 351 66.35 -84.16 38.83
CA ASP A 351 65.26 -85.01 39.33
C ASP A 351 65.34 -85.21 40.85
N TRP A 352 66.53 -85.11 41.43
CA TRP A 352 66.72 -85.06 42.88
C TRP A 352 66.41 -83.68 43.50
N LEU A 353 66.87 -82.58 42.88
CA LEU A 353 66.76 -81.23 43.45
C LEU A 353 65.36 -80.61 43.30
N LYS A 354 64.69 -80.86 42.17
CA LYS A 354 63.37 -80.30 41.82
C LYS A 354 62.27 -80.57 42.86
N PRO A 355 62.05 -81.80 43.37
CA PRO A 355 61.00 -82.05 44.35
C PRO A 355 61.28 -81.37 45.70
N LEU A 356 62.54 -81.24 46.11
CA LEU A 356 62.94 -80.56 47.34
C LEU A 356 62.64 -79.05 47.27
N VAL A 357 62.95 -78.42 46.14
CA VAL A 357 62.64 -77.00 45.89
C VAL A 357 61.12 -76.77 45.82
N GLN A 358 60.38 -77.66 45.14
CA GLN A 358 58.91 -77.61 45.10
C GLN A 358 58.26 -77.74 46.48
N GLN A 359 58.76 -78.65 47.32
CA GLN A 359 58.23 -78.86 48.67
C GLN A 359 58.47 -77.64 49.57
N ARG A 360 59.63 -76.98 49.46
CA ARG A 360 59.91 -75.76 50.23
C ARG A 360 59.04 -74.59 49.76
N LEU A 361 59.01 -74.33 48.45
CA LEU A 361 58.22 -73.23 47.87
C LEU A 361 56.73 -73.38 48.13
N SER A 362 56.20 -74.61 48.07
CA SER A 362 54.80 -74.85 48.42
C SER A 362 54.52 -74.59 49.91
N GLY A 363 55.45 -74.93 50.82
CA GLY A 363 55.35 -74.58 52.24
C GLY A 363 55.40 -73.07 52.52
N GLU A 364 56.31 -72.35 51.87
CA GLU A 364 56.42 -70.89 51.99
C GLU A 364 55.17 -70.18 51.44
N LEU A 365 54.66 -70.60 50.26
CA LEU A 365 53.44 -70.05 49.69
C LEU A 365 52.20 -70.37 50.53
N GLN A 366 52.12 -71.56 51.10
CA GLN A 366 51.03 -71.93 51.99
C GLN A 366 51.04 -71.08 53.28
N SER A 367 52.23 -70.80 53.84
CA SER A 367 52.37 -69.92 54.99
C SER A 367 51.98 -68.47 54.65
N SER A 368 52.37 -67.97 53.47
CA SER A 368 52.04 -66.63 52.99
C SER A 368 50.54 -66.47 52.71
N LEU A 369 49.91 -67.49 52.12
CA LEU A 369 48.46 -67.52 51.89
C LEU A 369 47.69 -67.54 53.21
N ALA A 370 48.13 -68.35 54.18
CA ALA A 370 47.51 -68.40 55.51
C ALA A 370 47.61 -67.05 56.25
N GLN A 371 48.76 -66.36 56.14
CA GLN A 371 48.93 -65.01 56.68
C GLN A 371 48.01 -63.99 56.01
N ASN A 372 47.92 -63.99 54.68
CA ASN A 372 47.03 -63.08 53.94
C ASN A 372 45.56 -63.29 54.31
N LEU A 373 45.10 -64.55 54.39
CA LEU A 373 43.74 -64.88 54.82
C LEU A 373 43.45 -64.48 56.26
N ALA A 374 44.43 -64.61 57.17
CA ALA A 374 44.30 -64.15 58.55
C ALA A 374 44.14 -62.62 58.62
N GLN A 375 44.94 -61.87 57.84
CA GLN A 375 44.81 -60.41 57.73
C GLN A 375 43.45 -59.99 57.16
N GLN A 376 42.97 -60.67 56.12
CA GLN A 376 41.63 -60.40 55.57
C GLN A 376 40.52 -60.63 56.60
N ARG A 377 40.63 -61.68 57.42
CA ARG A 377 39.66 -61.95 58.50
C ARG A 377 39.69 -60.87 59.58
N GLU A 378 40.88 -60.40 59.95
CA GLU A 378 41.02 -59.31 60.92
C GLU A 378 40.36 -58.02 60.41
N ILE A 379 40.65 -57.62 59.17
CA ILE A 379 40.00 -56.44 58.55
C ILE A 379 38.48 -56.64 58.46
N GLN A 380 38.02 -57.85 58.18
CA GLN A 380 36.59 -58.15 58.14
C GLN A 380 35.92 -57.97 59.52
N LEU A 381 36.57 -58.42 60.59
CA LEU A 381 36.11 -58.19 61.97
C LEU A 381 36.12 -56.70 62.34
N GLN A 382 37.12 -55.95 61.87
CA GLN A 382 37.18 -54.49 62.06
C GLN A 382 36.05 -53.77 61.30
N LEU A 383 35.79 -54.15 60.05
CA LEU A 383 34.67 -53.63 59.26
C LEU A 383 33.32 -53.94 59.92
N GLU A 384 33.18 -55.11 60.54
CA GLU A 384 31.97 -55.49 61.29
C GLU A 384 31.82 -54.67 62.58
N LYS A 385 32.90 -54.42 63.32
CA LYS A 385 32.90 -53.50 64.48
C LYS A 385 32.53 -52.07 64.09
N VAL A 386 33.10 -51.57 62.99
CA VAL A 386 32.77 -50.26 62.42
C VAL A 386 31.29 -50.21 61.97
N ALA A 387 30.78 -51.28 61.38
CA ALA A 387 29.36 -51.39 61.00
C ALA A 387 28.41 -51.47 62.21
N GLN A 388 28.79 -52.15 63.29
CA GLN A 388 28.03 -52.19 64.54
C GLN A 388 27.97 -50.81 65.23
N GLY A 389 29.08 -50.08 65.23
CA GLY A 389 29.08 -48.67 65.67
C GLY A 389 28.11 -47.78 64.87
N PHE A 390 27.83 -48.15 63.62
CA PHE A 390 26.84 -47.48 62.76
C PHE A 390 25.40 -47.96 63.02
N ALA A 391 25.20 -49.20 63.48
CA ALA A 391 23.91 -49.85 63.67
C ALA A 391 23.14 -49.36 64.91
N ASP A 392 23.84 -48.87 65.93
CA ASP A 392 23.23 -48.42 67.18
C ASP A 392 22.49 -47.06 67.05
N ASN A 393 22.63 -46.31 65.93
CA ASN A 393 21.99 -44.98 65.80
C ASN A 393 21.62 -44.44 64.38
N PRO A 394 21.15 -45.24 63.41
CA PRO A 394 20.89 -44.77 62.04
C PRO A 394 19.76 -43.74 61.92
N GLN A 395 18.72 -43.83 62.76
CA GLN A 395 17.59 -42.88 62.74
C GLN A 395 17.99 -41.50 63.29
N LYS A 396 18.89 -41.46 64.28
CA LYS A 396 19.38 -40.20 64.87
C LYS A 396 20.31 -39.45 63.92
N MET A 397 21.15 -40.17 63.17
CA MET A 397 22.01 -39.56 62.16
C MET A 397 21.22 -38.98 60.98
N ARG A 398 20.20 -39.69 60.48
CA ARG A 398 19.34 -39.16 59.40
C ARG A 398 18.53 -37.94 59.81
N THR A 399 18.01 -37.93 61.03
CA THR A 399 17.26 -36.77 61.54
C THR A 399 18.17 -35.58 61.80
N TYR A 400 19.39 -35.82 62.30
CA TYR A 400 20.43 -34.81 62.43
C TYR A 400 20.81 -34.21 61.05
N GLU A 401 21.15 -35.04 60.06
CA GLU A 401 21.50 -34.60 58.70
C GLU A 401 20.38 -33.77 58.06
N ASN A 402 19.13 -34.24 58.17
CA ASN A 402 17.97 -33.51 57.65
C ASN A 402 17.80 -32.14 58.36
N LEU A 403 17.96 -32.08 59.68
CA LEU A 403 17.86 -30.82 60.42
C LEU A 403 19.02 -29.87 60.09
N THR A 404 20.24 -30.37 59.91
CA THR A 404 21.40 -29.57 59.47
C THR A 404 21.16 -29.01 58.06
N GLN A 405 20.67 -29.82 57.12
CA GLN A 405 20.29 -29.35 55.78
C GLN A 405 19.17 -28.30 55.85
N GLN A 406 18.12 -28.52 56.64
CA GLN A 406 17.04 -27.54 56.82
C GLN A 406 17.53 -26.25 57.46
N LEU A 407 18.45 -26.33 58.43
CA LEU A 407 19.05 -25.18 59.09
C LEU A 407 19.91 -24.39 58.11
N GLN A 408 20.74 -25.06 57.32
CA GLN A 408 21.55 -24.44 56.28
C GLN A 408 20.68 -23.68 55.28
N VAL A 409 19.64 -24.34 54.73
CA VAL A 409 18.69 -23.69 53.81
C VAL A 409 17.98 -22.51 54.47
N ALA A 410 17.60 -22.63 55.74
CA ALA A 410 16.96 -21.54 56.48
C ALA A 410 17.93 -20.36 56.73
N GLN A 411 19.21 -20.64 57.04
CA GLN A 411 20.26 -19.63 57.23
C GLN A 411 20.62 -18.93 55.91
N ASP A 412 20.73 -19.67 54.81
CA ASP A 412 20.96 -19.12 53.47
C ASP A 412 19.77 -18.26 53.01
N SER A 413 18.55 -18.70 53.32
CA SER A 413 17.34 -17.91 53.09
C SER A 413 17.33 -16.64 53.94
N LEU A 414 17.72 -16.71 55.21
CA LEU A 414 17.80 -15.54 56.09
C LEU A 414 18.85 -14.54 55.60
N SER A 415 20.04 -15.03 55.22
CA SER A 415 21.16 -14.18 54.80
C SER A 415 20.87 -13.48 53.47
N SER A 416 20.29 -14.20 52.50
CA SER A 416 19.82 -13.61 51.24
C SER A 416 18.72 -12.57 51.47
N TYR A 417 17.84 -12.81 52.44
CA TYR A 417 16.79 -11.89 52.81
C TYR A 417 17.30 -10.60 53.48
N ILE A 418 18.26 -10.72 54.40
CA ILE A 418 18.94 -9.56 55.02
C ILE A 418 19.65 -8.74 53.94
N LYS A 419 20.39 -9.40 53.03
CA LYS A 419 21.05 -8.74 51.88
C LYS A 419 20.03 -8.01 50.99
N ALA A 420 18.91 -8.66 50.68
CA ALA A 420 17.83 -8.06 49.91
C ALA A 420 17.27 -6.82 50.62
N ARG A 421 16.96 -6.90 51.92
CA ARG A 421 16.46 -5.75 52.69
C ARG A 421 17.44 -4.58 52.69
N GLU A 422 18.73 -4.83 52.92
CA GLU A 422 19.74 -3.77 52.95
C GLU A 422 19.90 -3.11 51.57
N SER A 423 19.87 -3.91 50.49
CA SER A 423 19.91 -3.40 49.13
C SER A 423 18.74 -2.46 48.82
N PHE A 424 17.53 -2.77 49.27
CA PHE A 424 16.37 -1.91 49.09
C PHE A 424 16.48 -0.62 49.92
N ARG A 425 17.01 -0.68 51.14
CA ARG A 425 17.27 0.51 51.97
C ARG A 425 18.27 1.44 51.29
N LEU A 426 19.35 0.89 50.73
CA LEU A 426 20.33 1.65 49.96
C LEU A 426 19.70 2.29 48.72
N GLN A 427 18.89 1.55 47.97
CA GLN A 427 18.22 2.09 46.77
C GLN A 427 17.19 3.17 47.10
N MET A 428 16.46 3.03 48.21
CA MET A 428 15.56 4.07 48.73
C MET A 428 16.33 5.36 49.10
N ALA A 429 17.53 5.21 49.67
CA ALA A 429 18.38 6.35 50.03
C ALA A 429 18.97 7.07 48.80
N GLN A 430 19.31 6.34 47.72
CA GLN A 430 19.97 6.90 46.53
C GLN A 430 19.07 7.83 45.68
N ARG A 431 17.74 7.77 45.81
CA ARG A 431 16.75 8.61 45.08
C ARG A 431 17.02 8.75 43.56
N THR A 432 17.58 7.71 42.94
CA THR A 432 17.92 7.71 41.52
C THR A 432 16.65 7.74 40.66
N VAL A 433 16.55 8.74 39.78
CA VAL A 433 15.42 8.89 38.85
C VAL A 433 15.56 7.84 37.73
N PRO A 434 14.60 6.92 37.54
CA PRO A 434 14.71 5.85 36.54
C PRO A 434 14.61 6.39 35.11
N TRP A 435 13.78 7.41 34.88
CA TRP A 435 13.56 7.95 33.55
C TRP A 435 14.60 8.99 33.16
N ARG A 436 14.97 9.02 31.88
CA ARG A 436 15.96 9.98 31.35
C ARG A 436 15.42 10.71 30.13
N ILE A 437 15.64 12.02 30.06
CA ILE A 437 15.28 12.81 28.88
C ILE A 437 16.31 12.53 27.77
N LEU A 438 15.84 12.04 26.63
CA LEU A 438 16.66 11.77 25.44
C LEU A 438 16.76 13.00 24.53
N SER A 439 15.65 13.71 24.36
CA SER A 439 15.63 15.00 23.67
C SER A 439 14.92 16.01 24.56
N PRO A 440 15.53 17.18 24.84
CA PRO A 440 14.91 18.18 25.71
C PRO A 440 13.61 18.72 25.10
N PRO A 441 12.71 19.28 25.93
CA PRO A 441 11.49 19.92 25.47
C PRO A 441 11.82 21.12 24.59
N GLN A 442 11.38 21.09 23.34
CA GLN A 442 11.60 22.15 22.36
C GLN A 442 10.33 22.38 21.54
N PHE A 443 10.09 23.62 21.13
CA PHE A 443 9.02 24.02 20.21
C PHE A 443 9.58 24.48 18.87
N GLY A 444 8.90 24.13 17.79
CA GLY A 444 9.20 24.71 16.48
C GLY A 444 8.78 26.18 16.42
N THR A 445 9.53 26.99 15.69
CA THR A 445 9.20 28.40 15.40
C THR A 445 8.24 28.57 14.23
N ILE A 446 7.89 27.46 13.55
CA ILE A 446 7.01 27.46 12.38
C ILE A 446 5.68 26.79 12.77
N PRO A 447 4.53 27.43 12.54
CA PRO A 447 3.25 26.85 12.88
C PRO A 447 2.92 25.66 11.96
N VAL A 448 2.41 24.59 12.56
CA VAL A 448 2.07 23.33 11.88
C VAL A 448 0.60 23.28 11.47
N ALA A 449 -0.27 24.07 12.12
CA ALA A 449 -1.68 24.17 11.78
C ALA A 449 -2.14 25.65 11.67
N PRO A 450 -3.11 25.95 10.79
CA PRO A 450 -3.72 25.03 9.81
C PRO A 450 -2.76 24.69 8.66
N SER A 451 -2.89 23.48 8.10
CA SER A 451 -2.07 23.04 6.98
C SER A 451 -2.54 23.69 5.68
N VAL A 452 -1.82 24.72 5.24
CA VAL A 452 -2.13 25.48 4.02
C VAL A 452 -2.32 24.55 2.81
N SER A 453 -1.49 23.51 2.68
CA SER A 453 -1.60 22.53 1.60
C SER A 453 -2.88 21.71 1.65
N ARG A 454 -3.31 21.25 2.83
CA ARG A 454 -4.56 20.47 3.00
C ARG A 454 -5.77 21.33 2.70
N ASN A 455 -5.82 22.54 3.26
CA ASN A 455 -6.93 23.46 3.03
C ASN A 455 -7.00 23.89 1.57
N LEU A 456 -5.86 24.18 0.93
CA LEU A 456 -5.79 24.46 -0.51
C LEU A 456 -6.29 23.28 -1.34
N GLY A 457 -5.91 22.05 -0.97
CA GLY A 457 -6.39 20.83 -1.62
C GLY A 457 -7.91 20.63 -1.48
N MET A 458 -8.45 20.88 -0.29
CA MET A 458 -9.91 20.84 -0.05
C MET A 458 -10.64 21.92 -0.85
N SER A 459 -10.12 23.14 -0.89
CA SER A 459 -10.72 24.24 -1.65
C SER A 459 -10.66 24.02 -3.16
N LEU A 460 -9.58 23.40 -3.67
CA LEU A 460 -9.48 22.97 -5.06
C LEU A 460 -10.54 21.92 -5.39
N ALA A 461 -10.71 20.91 -4.53
CA ALA A 461 -11.71 19.86 -4.71
C ALA A 461 -13.15 20.42 -4.68
N LEU A 462 -13.46 21.26 -3.70
CA LEU A 462 -14.75 21.95 -3.61
C LEU A 462 -15.01 22.86 -4.81
N GLY A 463 -14.00 23.62 -5.23
CA GLY A 463 -14.09 24.49 -6.40
C GLY A 463 -14.36 23.74 -7.70
N ALA A 464 -13.67 22.61 -7.92
CA ALA A 464 -13.91 21.75 -9.06
C ALA A 464 -15.33 21.15 -9.05
N GLY A 465 -15.77 20.65 -7.90
CA GLY A 465 -17.13 20.12 -7.73
C GLY A 465 -18.21 21.17 -7.99
N ALA A 466 -18.09 22.35 -7.38
CA ALA A 466 -19.01 23.46 -7.60
C ALA A 466 -19.00 23.95 -9.06
N GLY A 467 -17.82 24.02 -9.67
CA GLY A 467 -17.65 24.39 -11.07
C GLY A 467 -18.34 23.42 -12.03
N ILE A 468 -18.20 22.11 -11.80
CA ILE A 468 -18.91 21.06 -12.56
C ILE A 468 -20.42 21.20 -12.38
N ALA A 469 -20.90 21.37 -11.15
CA ALA A 469 -22.34 21.50 -10.88
C ALA A 469 -22.95 22.74 -11.57
N LEU A 470 -22.30 23.90 -11.46
CA LEU A 470 -22.72 25.13 -12.15
C LEU A 470 -22.63 25.00 -13.67
N ALA A 471 -21.61 24.31 -14.20
CA ALA A 471 -21.48 24.05 -15.62
C ALA A 471 -22.65 23.22 -16.15
N LEU A 472 -23.03 22.14 -15.46
CA LEU A 472 -24.16 21.30 -15.83
C LEU A 472 -25.49 22.04 -15.71
N LEU A 473 -25.68 22.82 -14.64
CA LEU A 473 -26.87 23.65 -14.47
C LEU A 473 -27.00 24.68 -15.60
N ARG A 474 -25.88 25.33 -15.96
CA ARG A 474 -25.86 26.30 -17.06
C ARG A 474 -26.08 25.64 -18.43
N ASP A 475 -25.63 24.41 -18.63
CA ASP A 475 -25.86 23.66 -19.89
C ASP A 475 -27.31 23.19 -19.99
N ARG A 476 -27.93 22.75 -18.88
CA ARG A 476 -29.36 22.39 -18.81
C ARG A 476 -30.29 23.55 -19.15
N LEU A 477 -29.87 24.79 -18.88
CA LEU A 477 -30.61 26.01 -19.21
C LEU A 477 -30.33 26.53 -20.64
N ASP A 478 -29.49 25.86 -21.43
CA ASP A 478 -29.18 26.22 -22.81
C ASP A 478 -30.08 25.45 -23.79
N HIS A 479 -31.18 26.09 -24.20
CA HIS A 479 -32.23 25.47 -25.02
C HIS A 479 -32.03 25.65 -26.52
N VAL A 480 -30.81 25.78 -27.03
CA VAL A 480 -30.55 26.14 -28.44
C VAL A 480 -29.93 24.97 -29.23
N PHE A 481 -30.20 24.86 -30.53
CA PHE A 481 -29.55 23.87 -31.39
C PHE A 481 -28.06 24.19 -31.60
N HIS A 482 -27.17 23.29 -31.20
CA HIS A 482 -25.72 23.47 -31.31
C HIS A 482 -25.10 22.71 -32.49
N SER A 483 -25.81 21.73 -33.05
CA SER A 483 -25.33 20.97 -34.20
C SER A 483 -26.41 20.68 -35.24
N PRO A 484 -26.06 20.56 -36.53
CA PRO A 484 -27.00 20.12 -37.57
C PRO A 484 -27.58 18.73 -37.31
N LYS A 485 -26.82 17.87 -36.60
CA LYS A 485 -27.27 16.53 -36.19
C LYS A 485 -28.41 16.62 -35.19
N GLU A 486 -28.30 17.49 -34.18
CA GLU A 486 -29.37 17.75 -33.21
C GLU A 486 -30.64 18.25 -33.92
N VAL A 487 -30.51 19.09 -34.95
CA VAL A 487 -31.65 19.59 -35.75
C VAL A 487 -32.34 18.43 -36.48
N LYS A 488 -31.57 17.57 -37.15
CA LYS A 488 -32.10 16.38 -37.86
C LYS A 488 -32.81 15.42 -36.91
N GLU A 489 -32.19 15.12 -35.77
CA GLU A 489 -32.73 14.18 -34.77
C GLU A 489 -33.97 14.73 -34.08
N SER A 490 -33.98 16.01 -33.73
CA SER A 490 -35.10 16.64 -33.02
C SER A 490 -36.30 16.92 -33.91
N LEU A 491 -36.09 17.41 -35.14
CA LEU A 491 -37.18 17.81 -36.04
C LEU A 491 -37.65 16.67 -36.94
N LYS A 492 -36.91 15.55 -36.99
CA LYS A 492 -37.22 14.35 -37.79
C LYS A 492 -37.44 14.64 -39.29
N LEU A 493 -36.82 15.70 -39.80
CA LEU A 493 -36.84 16.09 -41.21
C LEU A 493 -35.47 15.87 -41.88
N PRO A 494 -35.42 15.64 -43.20
CA PRO A 494 -34.16 15.50 -43.91
C PRO A 494 -33.35 16.80 -43.84
N LEU A 495 -32.08 16.68 -43.46
CA LEU A 495 -31.15 17.81 -43.47
C LEU A 495 -30.61 18.02 -44.90
N LEU A 496 -31.03 19.09 -45.56
CA LEU A 496 -30.67 19.38 -46.95
C LEU A 496 -29.27 19.99 -47.08
N GLY A 497 -28.78 20.66 -46.03
CA GLY A 497 -27.46 21.29 -46.05
C GLY A 497 -27.17 22.15 -44.83
N VAL A 498 -25.92 22.60 -44.71
CA VAL A 498 -25.45 23.43 -43.59
C VAL A 498 -24.79 24.70 -44.12
N VAL A 499 -25.48 25.83 -44.07
CA VAL A 499 -24.96 27.10 -44.58
C VAL A 499 -23.96 27.69 -43.58
N PRO A 500 -22.70 27.98 -43.98
CA PRO A 500 -21.72 28.56 -43.07
C PRO A 500 -22.04 30.02 -42.76
N TYR A 501 -21.55 30.48 -41.61
CA TYR A 501 -21.70 31.87 -41.19
C TYR A 501 -20.85 32.80 -42.05
N LEU A 502 -21.47 33.86 -42.59
CA LEU A 502 -20.77 34.88 -43.37
C LEU A 502 -20.64 36.19 -42.56
N PRO A 503 -19.42 36.59 -42.15
CA PRO A 503 -19.21 37.85 -41.46
C PRO A 503 -19.37 39.05 -42.42
N GLY A 504 -20.03 40.12 -41.97
CA GLY A 504 -20.00 41.44 -42.66
C GLY A 504 -21.10 41.72 -43.69
N LEU A 505 -22.20 40.97 -43.71
CA LEU A 505 -23.35 41.18 -44.61
C LEU A 505 -24.18 42.44 -44.34
N THR A 506 -23.94 43.16 -43.24
CA THR A 506 -24.73 44.35 -42.87
C THR A 506 -24.41 45.59 -43.69
N SER A 507 -23.28 45.63 -44.42
CA SER A 507 -22.85 46.80 -45.19
C SER A 507 -22.35 46.49 -46.60
N LYS A 508 -22.40 45.23 -47.05
CA LYS A 508 -21.87 44.77 -48.34
C LYS A 508 -22.89 43.90 -49.05
N THR A 509 -22.87 43.92 -50.38
CA THR A 509 -23.66 42.97 -51.17
C THR A 509 -23.17 41.54 -50.94
N ILE A 510 -24.02 40.54 -51.17
CA ILE A 510 -23.64 39.12 -50.99
C ILE A 510 -22.41 38.75 -51.82
N SER A 511 -22.34 39.25 -53.06
CA SER A 511 -21.21 39.03 -53.98
C SER A 511 -19.90 39.58 -53.41
N GLU A 512 -19.92 40.80 -52.86
CA GLU A 512 -18.76 41.42 -52.22
C GLU A 512 -18.35 40.70 -50.93
N ALA A 513 -19.33 40.26 -50.14
CA ALA A 513 -19.07 39.50 -48.92
C ALA A 513 -18.35 38.18 -49.24
N ILE A 514 -18.79 37.44 -50.26
CA ILE A 514 -18.13 36.19 -50.72
C ILE A 514 -16.73 36.46 -51.28
N ALA A 515 -16.56 37.56 -52.03
CA ALA A 515 -15.26 37.93 -52.58
C ALA A 515 -14.24 38.29 -51.49
N ALA A 516 -14.70 38.89 -50.38
CA ALA A 516 -13.86 39.30 -49.26
C ALA A 516 -13.50 38.14 -48.29
N MET A 517 -14.01 36.93 -48.49
CA MET A 517 -13.71 35.78 -47.63
C MET A 517 -12.31 35.21 -47.87
N GLU A 518 -11.67 34.75 -46.80
CA GLU A 518 -10.46 33.93 -46.88
C GLU A 518 -10.69 32.67 -47.73
N GLY A 519 -9.65 32.23 -48.46
CA GLY A 519 -9.76 31.17 -49.47
C GLY A 519 -10.41 29.87 -48.96
N GLY A 520 -10.10 29.45 -47.72
CA GLY A 520 -10.66 28.25 -47.11
C GLY A 520 -12.16 28.36 -46.79
N LEU A 521 -12.60 29.50 -46.24
CA LEU A 521 -14.01 29.76 -45.93
C LEU A 521 -14.84 29.92 -47.21
N ARG A 522 -14.26 30.58 -48.22
CA ARG A 522 -14.87 30.72 -49.56
C ARG A 522 -15.09 29.36 -50.22
N PHE A 523 -14.11 28.45 -50.14
CA PHE A 523 -14.25 27.08 -50.62
C PHE A 523 -15.34 26.31 -49.87
N ALA A 524 -15.31 26.34 -48.52
CA ALA A 524 -16.30 25.65 -47.69
C ALA A 524 -17.74 26.14 -47.94
N THR A 525 -17.92 27.45 -48.17
CA THR A 525 -19.22 28.04 -48.52
C THR A 525 -19.72 27.55 -49.86
N LYS A 526 -18.87 27.58 -50.89
CA LYS A 526 -19.23 27.06 -52.22
C LYS A 526 -19.57 25.57 -52.16
N GLU A 527 -18.77 24.77 -51.45
CA GLU A 527 -18.98 23.33 -51.35
C GLU A 527 -20.26 22.98 -50.60
N SER A 528 -20.57 23.70 -49.52
CA SER A 528 -21.84 23.52 -48.81
C SER A 528 -23.05 23.83 -49.70
N LEU A 529 -23.01 24.91 -50.47
CA LEU A 529 -24.09 25.29 -51.38
C LEU A 529 -24.20 24.34 -52.59
N ARG A 530 -23.08 23.77 -53.07
CA ARG A 530 -23.09 22.69 -54.08
C ARG A 530 -23.71 21.41 -53.55
N ASN A 531 -23.43 21.04 -52.30
CA ASN A 531 -24.05 19.89 -51.65
C ASN A 531 -25.56 20.11 -51.46
N LEU A 532 -25.95 21.33 -51.06
CA LEU A 532 -27.36 21.72 -51.01
C LEU A 532 -28.04 21.56 -52.38
N PHE A 533 -27.40 22.02 -53.45
CA PHE A 533 -27.92 21.83 -54.82
C PHE A 533 -28.08 20.35 -55.17
N THR A 534 -27.08 19.50 -54.88
CA THR A 534 -27.15 18.06 -55.13
C THR A 534 -28.32 17.41 -54.40
N ASN A 535 -28.49 17.71 -53.10
CA ASN A 535 -29.60 17.19 -52.30
C ASN A 535 -30.96 17.69 -52.80
N PHE A 536 -31.05 18.97 -53.17
CA PHE A 536 -32.25 19.54 -53.75
C PHE A 536 -32.59 18.90 -55.11
N ARG A 537 -31.59 18.64 -55.96
CA ARG A 537 -31.78 17.93 -57.23
C ARG A 537 -32.25 16.49 -57.02
N MET A 538 -31.76 15.80 -55.98
CA MET A 538 -32.26 14.46 -55.65
C MET A 538 -33.72 14.46 -55.24
N LEU A 539 -34.20 15.50 -54.54
CA LEU A 539 -35.62 15.66 -54.21
C LEU A 539 -36.49 15.89 -55.46
N ARG A 540 -35.93 16.50 -56.52
CA ARG A 540 -36.63 16.77 -57.78
C ARG A 540 -36.84 15.53 -58.67
N THR A 541 -36.18 14.41 -58.37
CA THR A 541 -36.31 13.20 -59.21
C THR A 541 -37.73 12.63 -59.15
N ASP A 542 -38.36 12.68 -57.98
CA ASP A 542 -39.69 12.10 -57.74
C ASP A 542 -40.83 13.12 -57.78
N LYS A 543 -40.51 14.42 -57.72
CA LYS A 543 -41.47 15.53 -57.71
C LYS A 543 -40.97 16.67 -58.60
N ASP A 544 -41.85 17.24 -59.42
CA ASP A 544 -41.50 18.44 -60.19
C ASP A 544 -41.48 19.68 -59.28
N LEU A 545 -40.40 19.84 -58.51
CA LEU A 545 -40.21 20.98 -57.61
C LEU A 545 -39.63 22.15 -58.41
N ARG A 546 -40.49 23.08 -58.79
CA ARG A 546 -40.12 24.28 -59.56
C ARG A 546 -40.34 25.56 -58.79
N LEU A 547 -41.34 25.64 -57.92
CA LEU A 547 -41.67 26.80 -57.09
C LEU A 547 -41.51 26.40 -55.62
N VAL A 548 -40.53 26.98 -54.92
CA VAL A 548 -40.18 26.59 -53.55
C VAL A 548 -40.04 27.81 -52.64
N ALA A 549 -40.67 27.76 -51.47
CA ALA A 549 -40.52 28.79 -50.43
C ALA A 549 -39.39 28.45 -49.44
N VAL A 550 -38.74 29.48 -48.89
CA VAL A 550 -37.79 29.36 -47.78
C VAL A 550 -38.36 30.09 -46.57
N THR A 551 -38.50 29.40 -45.43
CA THR A 551 -38.93 30.00 -44.16
C THR A 551 -38.08 29.51 -42.97
N SER A 552 -38.47 29.89 -41.74
CA SER A 552 -37.91 29.54 -40.42
C SER A 552 -38.94 29.93 -39.36
N ALA A 553 -38.71 29.54 -38.11
CA ALA A 553 -39.59 29.86 -37.00
C ALA A 553 -39.62 31.37 -36.68
N THR A 554 -38.46 31.98 -36.58
CA THR A 554 -38.27 33.32 -36.01
C THR A 554 -37.48 34.25 -36.93
N GLN A 555 -37.53 35.54 -36.65
CA GLN A 555 -36.76 36.53 -37.41
C GLN A 555 -35.26 36.41 -37.12
N GLY A 556 -34.43 36.64 -38.15
CA GLY A 556 -32.97 36.73 -37.98
C GLY A 556 -32.22 35.39 -38.03
N GLU A 557 -32.88 34.30 -38.44
CA GLU A 557 -32.23 32.99 -38.62
C GLU A 557 -31.41 32.89 -39.92
N GLY A 558 -31.59 33.83 -40.87
CA GLY A 558 -30.76 33.93 -42.08
C GLY A 558 -31.41 33.51 -43.39
N LYS A 559 -32.74 33.42 -43.46
CA LYS A 559 -33.53 33.02 -44.65
C LYS A 559 -33.13 33.76 -45.92
N THR A 560 -33.27 35.08 -45.92
CA THR A 560 -32.98 35.96 -47.06
C THR A 560 -31.56 35.76 -47.56
N THR A 561 -30.60 35.70 -46.63
CA THR A 561 -29.19 35.45 -46.95
C THR A 561 -29.01 34.07 -47.58
N THR A 562 -29.57 33.03 -46.98
CA THR A 562 -29.48 31.66 -47.51
C THR A 562 -30.17 31.51 -48.86
N ALA A 563 -31.36 32.09 -49.05
CA ALA A 563 -32.10 32.07 -50.30
C ALA A 563 -31.31 32.75 -51.43
N ALA A 564 -30.76 33.93 -51.17
CA ALA A 564 -29.95 34.65 -52.14
C ALA A 564 -28.62 33.95 -52.46
N LEU A 565 -27.92 33.41 -51.45
CA LEU A 565 -26.70 32.62 -51.64
C LEU A 565 -26.95 31.37 -52.47
N PHE A 566 -28.05 30.68 -52.18
CA PHE A 566 -28.42 29.47 -52.90
C PHE A 566 -28.77 29.81 -54.35
N ALA A 567 -29.61 30.81 -54.58
CA ALA A 567 -29.98 31.28 -55.91
C ALA A 567 -28.75 31.68 -56.75
N GLN A 568 -27.82 32.46 -56.16
CA GLN A 568 -26.57 32.83 -56.82
C GLN A 568 -25.70 31.61 -57.15
N THR A 569 -25.62 30.63 -56.25
CA THR A 569 -24.83 29.42 -56.50
C THR A 569 -25.43 28.58 -57.61
N LEU A 570 -26.75 28.43 -57.65
CA LEU A 570 -27.46 27.72 -58.71
C LEU A 570 -27.24 28.38 -60.08
N ALA A 571 -27.30 29.70 -60.15
CA ALA A 571 -26.99 30.46 -61.36
C ALA A 571 -25.56 30.22 -61.84
N GLN A 572 -24.59 30.21 -60.93
CA GLN A 572 -23.18 29.87 -61.24
C GLN A 572 -23.00 28.42 -61.70
N LEU A 573 -23.90 27.50 -61.30
CA LEU A 573 -23.94 26.11 -61.75
C LEU A 573 -24.73 25.94 -63.05
N GLY A 574 -25.13 27.04 -63.70
CA GLY A 574 -25.82 27.04 -64.99
C GLY A 574 -27.32 26.82 -64.92
N GLN A 575 -27.92 26.83 -63.72
CA GLN A 575 -29.38 26.81 -63.56
C GLN A 575 -29.95 28.21 -63.76
N ARG A 576 -31.15 28.31 -64.33
CA ARG A 576 -31.87 29.58 -64.41
C ARG A 576 -32.82 29.71 -63.23
N VAL A 577 -32.58 30.69 -62.38
CA VAL A 577 -33.30 30.89 -61.11
C VAL A 577 -33.98 32.24 -61.10
N LEU A 578 -35.26 32.26 -60.71
CA LEU A 578 -35.98 33.47 -60.35
C LEU A 578 -36.09 33.55 -58.83
N LEU A 579 -35.52 34.58 -58.22
CA LEU A 579 -35.64 34.84 -56.79
C LEU A 579 -36.75 35.86 -56.56
N VAL A 580 -37.66 35.58 -55.64
CA VAL A 580 -38.82 36.44 -55.34
C VAL A 580 -38.80 36.81 -53.86
N ASP A 581 -38.77 38.09 -53.55
CA ASP A 581 -38.90 38.60 -52.18
C ASP A 581 -40.38 38.64 -51.79
N ALA A 582 -40.86 37.58 -51.14
CA ALA A 582 -42.22 37.48 -50.67
C ALA A 582 -42.39 37.94 -49.20
N ASP A 583 -41.33 38.40 -48.54
CA ASP A 583 -41.43 39.13 -47.27
C ASP A 583 -41.72 40.62 -47.55
N MET A 584 -42.96 40.90 -47.98
CA MET A 584 -43.42 42.27 -48.22
C MET A 584 -43.50 43.11 -46.93
N ARG A 585 -43.42 42.48 -45.75
CA ARG A 585 -43.43 43.19 -44.46
C ARG A 585 -42.07 43.82 -44.17
N ARG A 586 -40.99 43.12 -44.51
CA ARG A 586 -39.61 43.60 -44.36
C ARG A 586 -38.76 43.13 -45.55
N PRO A 587 -38.95 43.71 -46.75
CA PRO A 587 -38.22 43.28 -47.94
C PRO A 587 -36.75 43.60 -47.78
N MET A 588 -35.90 42.58 -47.93
CA MET A 588 -34.46 42.66 -47.66
C MET A 588 -33.60 42.22 -48.86
N LEU A 589 -34.17 41.57 -49.87
CA LEU A 589 -33.39 41.09 -51.01
C LEU A 589 -32.84 42.23 -51.87
N HIS A 590 -33.60 43.30 -52.08
CA HIS A 590 -33.14 44.46 -52.85
C HIS A 590 -31.84 45.06 -52.28
N ARG A 591 -31.71 45.15 -50.94
CA ARG A 591 -30.47 45.61 -50.29
C ARG A 591 -29.34 44.60 -50.42
N SER A 592 -29.66 43.32 -50.27
CA SER A 592 -28.68 42.23 -50.31
C SER A 592 -28.07 42.04 -51.71
N MET A 593 -28.86 42.37 -52.75
CA MET A 593 -28.52 42.22 -54.16
C MET A 593 -28.17 43.55 -54.85
N GLY A 594 -28.32 44.70 -54.19
CA GLY A 594 -27.93 46.01 -54.72
C GLY A 594 -28.90 46.60 -55.75
N THR A 595 -30.21 46.38 -55.61
CA THR A 595 -31.25 46.90 -56.53
C THR A 595 -32.25 47.84 -55.84
N ASP A 596 -33.01 48.61 -56.62
CA ASP A 596 -34.12 49.40 -56.08
C ASP A 596 -35.36 48.51 -55.81
N ASN A 597 -36.23 48.97 -54.92
CA ASN A 597 -37.46 48.29 -54.47
C ASN A 597 -38.71 49.15 -54.76
N GLY A 598 -38.68 49.94 -55.84
CA GLY A 598 -39.79 50.84 -56.20
C GLY A 598 -41.04 50.10 -56.70
N GLU A 599 -40.84 49.02 -57.44
CA GLU A 599 -41.89 48.11 -57.93
C GLU A 599 -41.47 46.66 -57.70
N GLY A 600 -42.42 45.82 -57.29
CA GLY A 600 -42.15 44.43 -56.94
C GLY A 600 -43.43 43.61 -56.73
N LEU A 601 -43.33 42.57 -55.89
CA LEU A 601 -44.42 41.63 -55.63
C LEU A 601 -45.69 42.31 -55.13
N SER A 602 -45.56 43.28 -54.20
CA SER A 602 -46.68 44.07 -53.72
C SER A 602 -47.40 44.80 -54.86
N SER A 603 -46.65 45.49 -55.73
CA SER A 603 -47.18 46.20 -56.90
C SER A 603 -47.96 45.27 -57.84
N LEU A 604 -47.43 44.07 -58.13
CA LEU A 604 -48.08 43.05 -58.97
C LEU A 604 -49.40 42.53 -58.39
N LEU A 605 -49.52 42.52 -57.06
CA LEU A 605 -50.70 42.05 -56.34
C LEU A 605 -51.75 43.14 -56.15
N THR A 606 -51.34 44.42 -56.15
CA THR A 606 -52.25 45.57 -55.93
C THR A 606 -52.71 46.24 -57.22
N ASP A 607 -51.84 46.34 -58.23
CA ASP A 607 -52.09 47.08 -59.46
C ASP A 607 -52.03 46.14 -60.67
N SER A 608 -53.20 45.89 -61.27
CA SER A 608 -53.35 45.03 -62.44
C SER A 608 -52.69 45.59 -63.71
N SER A 609 -52.29 46.87 -63.73
CA SER A 609 -51.58 47.47 -64.86
C SER A 609 -50.09 47.12 -64.90
N VAL A 610 -49.52 46.71 -63.75
CA VAL A 610 -48.12 46.32 -63.64
C VAL A 610 -47.94 44.91 -64.20
N LEU A 611 -47.12 44.79 -65.24
CA LEU A 611 -46.86 43.51 -65.91
C LEU A 611 -45.71 42.76 -65.24
N LEU A 612 -45.89 41.45 -65.01
CA LEU A 612 -44.87 40.55 -64.44
C LEU A 612 -43.51 40.70 -65.15
N ALA A 613 -43.52 40.69 -66.48
CA ALA A 613 -42.30 40.82 -67.28
C ALA A 613 -41.49 42.12 -67.04
N GLN A 614 -42.15 43.21 -66.64
CA GLN A 614 -41.49 44.49 -66.36
C GLN A 614 -40.87 44.54 -64.96
N THR A 615 -41.39 43.72 -64.03
CA THR A 615 -40.91 43.66 -62.65
C THR A 615 -39.75 42.70 -62.43
N ILE A 616 -39.50 41.79 -63.38
CA ILE A 616 -38.36 40.85 -63.34
C ILE A 616 -37.08 41.61 -63.68
N ARG A 617 -36.12 41.59 -62.76
CA ARG A 617 -34.86 42.31 -62.89
C ARG A 617 -33.69 41.33 -63.06
N PRO A 618 -32.94 41.38 -64.16
CA PRO A 618 -31.76 40.53 -64.32
C PRO A 618 -30.63 41.02 -63.40
N LEU A 619 -30.07 40.09 -62.62
CA LEU A 619 -28.94 40.40 -61.71
C LEU A 619 -27.62 39.89 -62.25
N MET A 620 -27.61 38.67 -62.76
CA MET A 620 -26.44 38.02 -63.36
C MET A 620 -26.90 36.89 -64.30
N PRO A 621 -26.02 36.34 -65.16
CA PRO A 621 -26.40 35.22 -66.03
C PRO A 621 -27.02 34.07 -65.23
N GLY A 622 -28.27 33.74 -65.54
CA GLY A 622 -29.03 32.68 -64.86
C GLY A 622 -29.70 33.07 -63.53
N LEU A 623 -29.67 34.34 -63.11
CA LEU A 623 -30.38 34.80 -61.90
C LEU A 623 -31.13 36.11 -62.15
N ASP A 624 -32.44 36.04 -61.96
CA ASP A 624 -33.33 37.19 -62.00
C ASP A 624 -34.02 37.38 -60.64
N LEU A 625 -34.50 38.60 -60.37
CA LEU A 625 -35.10 39.00 -59.09
C LEU A 625 -36.42 39.73 -59.27
N ILE A 626 -37.42 39.37 -58.48
CA ILE A 626 -38.60 40.19 -58.17
C ILE A 626 -38.44 40.66 -56.73
N THR A 627 -38.39 41.98 -56.52
CA THR A 627 -38.29 42.57 -55.18
C THR A 627 -39.65 42.56 -54.48
N GLY A 628 -39.70 42.88 -53.18
CA GLY A 628 -40.97 42.88 -52.44
C GLY A 628 -41.85 44.07 -52.82
N GLY A 629 -41.25 45.13 -53.35
CA GLY A 629 -41.90 46.40 -53.64
C GLY A 629 -42.25 47.18 -52.37
N PRO A 630 -43.01 48.28 -52.48
CA PRO A 630 -43.43 49.08 -51.34
C PRO A 630 -44.27 48.27 -50.35
N MET A 631 -44.09 48.51 -49.05
CA MET A 631 -44.81 47.77 -48.01
C MET A 631 -46.33 47.97 -48.17
N PRO A 632 -47.11 46.90 -48.42
CA PRO A 632 -48.55 47.02 -48.60
C PRO A 632 -49.25 47.23 -47.24
N PRO A 633 -50.47 47.80 -47.23
CA PRO A 633 -51.24 47.99 -45.99
C PRO A 633 -51.60 46.66 -45.32
N ASP A 634 -51.83 45.59 -46.09
CA ASP A 634 -52.09 44.24 -45.59
C ASP A 634 -51.50 43.17 -46.52
N ALA A 635 -50.31 42.67 -46.15
CA ALA A 635 -49.62 41.62 -46.89
C ALA A 635 -50.39 40.29 -46.88
N THR A 636 -51.03 39.93 -45.77
CA THR A 636 -51.72 38.64 -45.60
C THR A 636 -52.93 38.56 -46.54
N ARG A 637 -53.70 39.64 -46.64
CA ARG A 637 -54.84 39.71 -47.58
C ARG A 637 -54.39 39.56 -49.02
N LEU A 638 -53.30 40.21 -49.42
CA LEU A 638 -52.77 40.11 -50.79
C LEU A 638 -52.34 38.68 -51.11
N LEU A 639 -51.64 38.00 -50.20
CA LEU A 639 -51.18 36.62 -50.38
C LEU A 639 -52.34 35.61 -50.44
N SER A 640 -53.43 35.85 -49.71
CA SER A 640 -54.64 35.01 -49.76
C SER A 640 -55.56 35.28 -50.97
N SER A 641 -55.22 36.27 -51.80
CA SER A 641 -56.11 36.72 -52.88
C SER A 641 -56.06 35.80 -54.10
N LYS A 642 -57.15 35.80 -54.89
CA LYS A 642 -57.17 35.12 -56.21
C LYS A 642 -56.10 35.65 -57.16
N ARG A 643 -55.74 36.94 -57.04
CA ARG A 643 -54.65 37.55 -57.83
C ARG A 643 -53.31 36.90 -57.52
N CYS A 644 -53.03 36.57 -56.25
CA CYS A 644 -51.81 35.85 -55.88
C CYS A 644 -51.76 34.45 -56.48
N SER A 645 -52.86 33.70 -56.40
CA SER A 645 -52.94 32.38 -57.05
C SER A 645 -52.74 32.49 -58.57
N ALA A 646 -53.36 33.47 -59.23
CA ALA A 646 -53.15 33.71 -60.67
C ALA A 646 -51.70 34.11 -61.00
N LEU A 647 -51.09 34.96 -60.18
CA LEU A 647 -49.70 35.39 -60.35
C LEU A 647 -48.71 34.23 -60.18
N VAL A 648 -48.95 33.34 -59.22
CA VAL A 648 -48.13 32.13 -59.02
C VAL A 648 -48.21 31.22 -60.24
N GLU A 649 -49.40 31.05 -60.83
CA GLU A 649 -49.57 30.30 -62.08
C GLU A 649 -48.93 31.00 -63.30
N GLU A 650 -49.00 32.34 -63.38
CA GLU A 650 -48.26 33.12 -64.38
C GLU A 650 -46.75 32.88 -64.26
N ILE A 651 -46.21 32.93 -63.04
CA ILE A 651 -44.79 32.65 -62.76
C ILE A 651 -44.43 31.20 -63.10
N ARG A 652 -45.31 30.25 -62.79
CA ARG A 652 -45.15 28.83 -63.15
C ARG A 652 -45.14 28.63 -64.66
N ALA A 653 -45.94 29.37 -65.41
CA ALA A 653 -45.99 29.29 -66.87
C ALA A 653 -44.80 29.96 -67.58
N LEU A 654 -43.99 30.78 -66.89
CA LEU A 654 -42.85 31.46 -67.51
C LEU A 654 -41.87 30.44 -68.10
N PRO A 655 -41.55 30.50 -69.41
CA PRO A 655 -40.54 29.62 -69.97
C PRO A 655 -39.15 30.06 -69.50
N GLY A 656 -38.31 29.10 -69.13
CA GLY A 656 -36.88 29.35 -68.96
C GLY A 656 -36.37 29.55 -67.54
N TYR A 657 -37.16 29.24 -66.51
CA TYR A 657 -36.64 29.11 -65.13
C TYR A 657 -36.70 27.65 -64.67
N ASP A 658 -35.57 27.13 -64.24
CA ASP A 658 -35.43 25.77 -63.70
C ASP A 658 -35.91 25.70 -62.25
N LEU A 659 -35.87 26.83 -61.53
CA LEU A 659 -36.33 26.99 -60.15
C LEU A 659 -36.77 28.44 -59.87
N VAL A 660 -37.84 28.61 -59.11
CA VAL A 660 -38.30 29.87 -58.55
C VAL A 660 -38.28 29.77 -57.03
N LEU A 661 -37.48 30.62 -56.38
CA LEU A 661 -37.30 30.64 -54.93
C LEU A 661 -38.04 31.84 -54.33
N PHE A 662 -38.91 31.58 -53.36
CA PHE A 662 -39.64 32.61 -52.62
C PHE A 662 -39.02 32.79 -51.23
N ASP A 663 -38.48 33.97 -50.93
CA ASP A 663 -38.07 34.35 -49.57
C ASP A 663 -39.31 34.79 -48.78
N THR A 664 -39.58 34.16 -47.63
CA THR A 664 -40.84 34.37 -46.89
C THR A 664 -40.60 34.82 -45.44
N PRO A 665 -41.58 35.49 -44.81
CA PRO A 665 -41.44 35.90 -43.41
C PRO A 665 -41.41 34.70 -42.42
N PRO A 666 -41.13 34.91 -41.13
CA PRO A 666 -41.22 33.89 -40.07
C PRO A 666 -42.56 33.17 -39.96
N ALA A 667 -42.56 31.83 -40.00
CA ALA A 667 -43.76 31.01 -40.00
C ALA A 667 -44.39 30.80 -38.61
N LEU A 668 -43.66 31.07 -37.52
CA LEU A 668 -44.22 30.84 -36.19
C LEU A 668 -45.36 31.81 -35.86
N LEU A 669 -45.24 33.09 -36.22
CA LEU A 669 -46.18 34.14 -35.82
C LEU A 669 -47.03 34.69 -36.97
N LEU A 670 -46.74 34.32 -38.21
CA LEU A 670 -47.38 34.88 -39.41
C LEU A 670 -47.89 33.76 -40.31
N SER A 671 -49.10 33.92 -40.84
CA SER A 671 -49.71 32.98 -41.78
C SER A 671 -49.22 33.15 -43.22
N ASP A 672 -48.57 34.27 -43.52
CA ASP A 672 -48.07 34.66 -44.84
C ASP A 672 -47.28 33.54 -45.56
N PRO A 673 -46.31 32.84 -44.91
CA PRO A 673 -45.55 31.78 -45.57
C PRO A 673 -46.41 30.57 -45.93
N MET A 674 -47.43 30.25 -45.11
CA MET A 674 -48.30 29.09 -45.32
C MET A 674 -49.32 29.37 -46.42
N LEU A 675 -49.88 30.58 -46.44
CA LEU A 675 -50.80 31.05 -47.49
C LEU A 675 -50.11 31.09 -48.86
N LEU A 676 -48.86 31.53 -48.91
CA LEU A 676 -48.10 31.48 -50.15
C LEU A 676 -47.76 30.01 -50.50
N ALA A 677 -47.23 29.25 -49.55
CA ALA A 677 -46.76 27.88 -49.79
C ALA A 677 -47.86 26.91 -50.21
N SER A 678 -49.14 27.18 -49.89
CA SER A 678 -50.28 26.38 -50.42
C SER A 678 -50.45 26.48 -51.95
N HIS A 679 -49.79 27.43 -52.61
CA HIS A 679 -49.76 27.56 -54.07
C HIS A 679 -48.42 27.12 -54.69
N LEU A 680 -47.45 26.69 -53.86
CA LEU A 680 -46.11 26.29 -54.28
C LEU A 680 -45.93 24.77 -54.19
N ASP A 681 -44.82 24.26 -54.72
CA ASP A 681 -44.55 22.81 -54.75
C ASP A 681 -44.00 22.30 -53.41
N GLY A 682 -43.50 23.19 -52.57
CA GLY A 682 -43.06 22.86 -51.22
C GLY A 682 -42.27 23.97 -50.53
N LEU A 683 -41.87 23.68 -49.30
CA LEU A 683 -41.22 24.63 -48.41
C LEU A 683 -39.94 24.04 -47.80
N VAL A 684 -38.87 24.83 -47.81
CA VAL A 684 -37.62 24.54 -47.12
C VAL A 684 -37.58 25.33 -45.81
N PHE A 685 -37.37 24.62 -44.70
CA PHE A 685 -37.35 25.21 -43.38
C PHE A 685 -35.92 25.46 -42.91
N LEU A 686 -35.60 26.67 -42.47
CA LEU A 686 -34.28 27.05 -42.01
C LEU A 686 -34.25 27.10 -40.49
N VAL A 687 -33.15 26.65 -39.87
CA VAL A 687 -32.90 26.70 -38.43
C VAL A 687 -31.55 27.38 -38.18
N GLY A 688 -31.57 28.48 -37.43
CA GLY A 688 -30.35 29.17 -36.99
C GLY A 688 -29.71 28.47 -35.79
N LEU A 689 -28.56 27.82 -36.00
CA LEU A 689 -27.77 27.22 -34.92
C LEU A 689 -27.29 28.30 -33.94
N GLU A 690 -27.26 27.97 -32.66
CA GLU A 690 -26.85 28.86 -31.56
C GLU A 690 -27.66 30.17 -31.47
N ARG A 691 -28.81 30.25 -32.14
CA ARG A 691 -29.69 31.44 -32.12
C ARG A 691 -31.12 31.14 -31.67
N VAL A 692 -31.73 30.06 -32.16
CA VAL A 692 -33.15 29.78 -31.91
C VAL A 692 -33.36 28.73 -30.83
N ASN A 693 -34.28 28.98 -29.90
CA ASN A 693 -34.70 27.98 -28.92
C ASN A 693 -35.32 26.78 -29.67
N ARG A 694 -34.92 25.56 -29.29
CA ARG A 694 -35.31 24.27 -29.89
C ARG A 694 -36.81 24.07 -30.00
N ASP A 695 -37.59 24.64 -29.09
CA ASP A 695 -39.05 24.50 -29.07
C ASP A 695 -39.72 25.30 -30.21
N LEU A 696 -39.13 26.41 -30.64
CA LEU A 696 -39.75 27.32 -31.61
C LEU A 696 -39.79 26.74 -33.04
N PRO A 697 -38.71 26.12 -33.57
CA PRO A 697 -38.75 25.35 -34.81
C PRO A 697 -39.79 24.23 -34.81
N ALA A 698 -39.89 23.47 -33.70
CA ALA A 698 -40.86 22.40 -33.59
C ALA A 698 -42.30 22.92 -33.66
N GLN A 699 -42.61 24.00 -32.92
CA GLN A 699 -43.93 24.66 -32.97
C GLN A 699 -44.26 25.23 -34.35
N ALA A 700 -43.29 25.84 -35.03
CA ALA A 700 -43.49 26.38 -36.37
C ALA A 700 -43.77 25.26 -37.39
N LEU A 701 -43.03 24.17 -37.33
CA LEU A 701 -43.25 23.00 -38.19
C LEU A 701 -44.59 22.32 -37.93
N GLN A 702 -45.02 22.24 -36.67
CA GLN A 702 -46.34 21.73 -36.31
C GLN A 702 -47.45 22.57 -36.97
N ARG A 703 -47.37 23.90 -36.88
CA ARG A 703 -48.31 24.79 -37.57
C ARG A 703 -48.30 24.56 -39.07
N ILE A 704 -47.12 24.48 -39.70
CA ILE A 704 -47.02 24.25 -41.16
C ILE A 704 -47.68 22.92 -41.54
N ALA A 705 -47.44 21.86 -40.77
CA ALA A 705 -48.04 20.55 -41.00
C ALA A 705 -49.58 20.59 -40.93
N GLU A 706 -50.17 21.40 -40.03
CA GLU A 706 -51.63 21.58 -39.93
C GLU A 706 -52.26 22.17 -41.21
N THR A 707 -51.49 22.87 -42.05
CA THR A 707 -51.97 23.43 -43.32
C THR A 707 -51.81 22.52 -44.53
N GLY A 708 -51.18 21.35 -44.36
CA GLY A 708 -50.95 20.39 -45.46
C GLY A 708 -49.86 20.80 -46.45
N VAL A 709 -49.09 21.85 -46.15
CA VAL A 709 -47.92 22.26 -46.95
C VAL A 709 -46.79 21.25 -46.77
N ASP A 710 -46.20 20.79 -47.88
CA ASP A 710 -45.09 19.84 -47.84
C ASP A 710 -43.77 20.51 -47.45
N VAL A 711 -43.17 20.05 -46.35
CA VAL A 711 -41.85 20.52 -45.89
C VAL A 711 -40.78 19.62 -46.47
N LEU A 712 -40.10 20.11 -47.51
CA LEU A 712 -39.11 19.38 -48.29
C LEU A 712 -37.87 18.98 -47.47
N GLY A 713 -37.57 19.74 -46.41
CA GLY A 713 -36.48 19.46 -45.50
C GLY A 713 -35.98 20.69 -44.75
N VAL A 714 -34.90 20.51 -43.99
CA VAL A 714 -34.34 21.53 -43.10
C VAL A 714 -32.95 21.97 -43.55
N LEU A 715 -32.67 23.27 -43.46
CA LEU A 715 -31.35 23.88 -43.59
C LEU A 715 -30.86 24.36 -42.23
N ALA A 716 -29.63 23.99 -41.87
CA ALA A 716 -28.99 24.51 -40.67
C ALA A 716 -28.08 25.69 -41.04
N ASN A 717 -28.35 26.88 -40.50
CA ASN A 717 -27.49 28.05 -40.69
C ASN A 717 -26.54 28.21 -39.49
N GLN A 718 -25.24 28.31 -39.73
CA GLN A 718 -24.23 28.43 -38.67
C GLN A 718 -24.17 29.84 -38.05
N SER A 719 -23.73 29.92 -36.80
CA SER A 719 -23.46 31.16 -36.07
C SER A 719 -21.96 31.53 -36.08
N LEU A 720 -21.68 32.78 -35.71
CA LEU A 720 -20.33 33.30 -35.48
C LEU A 720 -19.56 32.54 -34.37
N ALA A 721 -20.25 32.02 -33.35
CA ALA A 721 -19.60 31.36 -32.21
C ALA A 721 -18.94 30.03 -32.61
N ARG A 722 -19.45 29.33 -33.63
CA ARG A 722 -18.79 28.16 -34.24
C ARG A 722 -17.60 28.53 -35.13
N ALA A 723 -17.68 29.62 -35.89
CA ALA A 723 -16.57 30.11 -36.71
C ALA A 723 -15.34 30.51 -35.87
N SER A 724 -15.56 30.97 -34.64
CA SER A 724 -14.53 31.40 -33.69
C SER A 724 -13.83 30.25 -32.95
N GLY A 725 -14.47 29.08 -32.88
CA GLY A 725 -13.97 27.89 -32.16
C GLY A 725 -12.99 27.04 -32.96
N VAL A 726 -12.89 27.25 -34.27
CA VAL A 726 -11.96 26.53 -35.16
C VAL A 726 -10.61 27.24 -35.16
N LYS A 727 -9.92 27.24 -34.01
CA LYS A 727 -8.48 27.52 -33.96
C LYS A 727 -7.73 26.22 -34.20
N GLY A 728 -7.41 25.98 -35.47
CA GLY A 728 -6.46 24.96 -35.92
C GLY A 728 -7.02 23.54 -35.89
N TYR A 729 -7.41 23.03 -37.05
CA TYR A 729 -7.01 21.73 -37.60
C TYR A 729 -7.77 21.57 -38.92
N GLY A 730 -7.02 21.62 -40.02
CA GLY A 730 -7.53 21.36 -41.35
C GLY A 730 -8.06 19.94 -41.48
N TYR A 731 -9.07 19.82 -42.34
CA TYR A 731 -9.50 18.63 -43.09
C TYR A 731 -9.48 17.26 -42.37
N GLY A 732 -10.68 16.73 -42.19
CA GLY A 732 -10.92 15.29 -42.23
C GLY A 732 -10.81 14.56 -40.90
N ARG A 733 -11.75 14.76 -39.98
CA ARG A 733 -12.25 13.70 -39.08
C ARG A 733 -13.51 14.17 -38.36
N GLY A 734 -14.58 13.39 -38.49
CA GLY A 734 -15.72 13.49 -37.58
C GLY A 734 -17.06 13.98 -38.15
N TYR A 735 -17.41 13.63 -39.39
CA TYR A 735 -18.82 13.60 -39.81
C TYR A 735 -19.09 12.28 -40.54
N GLY A 736 -19.50 11.27 -39.77
CA GLY A 736 -19.95 10.00 -40.32
C GLY A 736 -21.32 10.18 -40.97
N TYR A 737 -21.36 10.18 -42.30
CA TYR A 737 -22.56 9.85 -43.05
C TYR A 737 -22.54 8.35 -43.32
N GLY A 738 -23.43 7.62 -42.64
CA GLY A 738 -23.68 6.22 -42.95
C GLY A 738 -24.67 6.11 -44.10
N TYR A 739 -24.19 5.76 -45.28
CA TYR A 739 -24.95 5.08 -46.33
C TYR A 739 -24.02 4.04 -46.97
N GLY A 740 -24.40 2.77 -46.85
CA GLY A 740 -23.70 1.66 -47.47
C GLY A 740 -24.12 1.50 -48.92
N TYR A 741 -23.15 1.51 -49.82
CA TYR A 741 -23.18 0.73 -51.05
C TYR A 741 -21.78 0.15 -51.26
N GLY A 742 -21.71 -1.17 -51.21
CA GLY A 742 -20.51 -1.92 -51.57
C GLY A 742 -20.38 -1.98 -53.09
N TYR A 743 -19.24 -1.51 -53.60
CA TYR A 743 -18.63 -2.04 -54.80
C TYR A 743 -17.13 -2.11 -54.57
N GLY A 744 -16.60 -3.32 -54.70
CA GLY A 744 -15.18 -3.60 -54.61
C GLY A 744 -14.44 -3.04 -55.81
N TYR A 745 -13.32 -2.37 -55.53
CA TYR A 745 -12.18 -2.29 -56.42
C TYR A 745 -10.92 -2.43 -55.55
N SER A 746 -10.53 -3.68 -55.34
CA SER A 746 -9.22 -4.08 -54.85
C SER A 746 -8.29 -4.20 -56.05
N ALA A 747 -7.36 -3.25 -56.21
CA ALA A 747 -6.03 -3.45 -56.81
C ALA A 747 -5.34 -2.09 -56.99
N TYR A 748 -4.03 -2.07 -56.67
CA TYR A 748 -3.05 -1.00 -56.86
C TYR A 748 -2.96 0.09 -55.79
N ALA A 749 -2.51 -0.30 -54.59
CA ALA A 749 -1.64 0.54 -53.77
C ALA A 749 -0.86 -0.32 -52.75
N GLU A 750 -0.19 -1.38 -53.20
CA GLU A 750 0.70 -2.17 -52.36
C GLU A 750 1.93 -2.62 -53.17
N ALA A 751 2.81 -1.65 -53.42
CA ALA A 751 4.16 -1.88 -53.91
C ALA A 751 5.03 -0.63 -53.68
N ALA A 752 5.20 -0.24 -52.42
CA ALA A 752 6.36 0.53 -51.98
C ALA A 752 6.42 0.55 -50.44
N GLN A 753 7.49 -0.05 -49.90
CA GLN A 753 7.94 0.03 -48.51
C GLN A 753 7.13 -0.82 -47.51
N GLY A 754 7.65 -1.83 -46.85
CA GLY A 754 9.01 -2.37 -46.74
C GLY A 754 8.95 -3.46 -45.67
N GLN A 755 9.39 -4.66 -46.02
CA GLN A 755 9.51 -5.81 -45.13
C GLN A 755 10.68 -5.67 -44.14
N ALA A 756 10.57 -6.51 -43.10
CA ALA A 756 11.57 -6.95 -42.12
C ALA A 756 11.54 -6.20 -40.78
N GLY A 757 11.23 -6.81 -39.64
CA GLY A 757 10.95 -8.21 -39.32
C GLY A 757 10.97 -8.35 -37.79
N GLU A 758 9.99 -9.03 -37.23
CA GLU A 758 9.93 -9.42 -35.82
C GLU A 758 10.54 -10.81 -35.62
N GLY A 759 11.24 -11.00 -34.49
CA GLY A 759 11.34 -12.29 -33.81
C GLY A 759 12.75 -12.82 -33.55
N VAL A 760 13.13 -12.94 -32.26
CA VAL A 760 13.25 -14.22 -31.53
C VAL A 760 14.17 -14.05 -30.29
N GLU A 761 13.67 -14.50 -29.13
CA GLU A 761 14.41 -14.73 -27.88
C GLU A 761 15.36 -15.94 -27.99
N ALA A 762 16.55 -15.86 -27.39
CA ALA A 762 17.17 -16.98 -26.67
C ALA A 762 18.34 -16.53 -25.77
N SER A 763 18.37 -17.13 -24.58
CA SER A 763 19.28 -16.98 -23.44
C SER A 763 20.71 -17.49 -23.68
N ARG A 764 21.74 -16.82 -23.09
CA ARG A 764 22.84 -17.46 -22.31
C ARG A 764 23.83 -16.46 -21.67
N ASN A 765 24.31 -16.87 -20.50
CA ASN A 765 25.28 -16.28 -19.56
C ASN A 765 26.65 -15.85 -20.14
N GLY A 766 27.31 -14.91 -19.45
CA GLY A 766 28.79 -14.81 -19.46
C GLY A 766 29.40 -13.47 -19.00
N THR A 767 29.79 -13.42 -17.73
CA THR A 767 30.74 -12.53 -17.02
C THR A 767 31.84 -11.80 -17.82
N ALA A 768 32.09 -10.50 -17.51
CA ALA A 768 33.39 -9.95 -17.05
C ALA A 768 33.44 -8.38 -17.09
N GLU A 769 33.85 -7.77 -15.97
CA GLU A 769 34.41 -6.41 -15.82
C GLU A 769 35.94 -6.39 -16.21
N PRO A 770 36.71 -5.29 -16.04
CA PRO A 770 36.60 -3.93 -16.59
C PRO A 770 37.95 -3.44 -17.18
N SER A 771 37.98 -2.37 -18.00
CA SER A 771 39.22 -1.56 -18.16
C SER A 771 38.95 -0.18 -18.77
N ALA A 772 39.61 0.81 -18.17
CA ALA A 772 39.68 2.22 -18.56
C ALA A 772 40.49 2.44 -19.86
N ASP A 773 40.16 3.46 -20.65
CA ASP A 773 40.94 4.73 -20.74
C ASP A 773 40.23 5.77 -21.66
N GLN A 774 40.61 7.04 -21.44
CA GLN A 774 40.13 8.38 -21.84
C GLN A 774 39.89 8.69 -23.36
N PRO A 775 39.38 9.89 -23.81
CA PRO A 775 39.45 11.22 -23.17
C PRO A 775 38.26 12.22 -23.31
N LYS A 776 38.41 13.28 -22.49
CA LYS A 776 37.62 14.52 -22.37
C LYS A 776 37.39 15.28 -23.69
N LYS A 777 36.16 15.75 -23.93
CA LYS A 777 35.86 16.96 -24.74
C LYS A 777 34.80 17.85 -24.08
N ARG A 778 35.31 18.98 -23.57
CA ARG A 778 34.72 20.32 -23.37
C ARG A 778 33.21 20.47 -23.66
N SER A 779 32.42 20.77 -22.62
CA SER A 779 31.18 21.55 -22.75
C SER A 779 31.38 22.94 -22.12
N ARG A 780 31.26 23.96 -22.97
CA ARG A 780 31.24 25.38 -22.57
C ARG A 780 29.89 25.69 -21.93
N ARG A 781 29.99 26.28 -20.74
CA ARG A 781 28.97 27.08 -20.05
C ARG A 781 28.33 28.06 -21.05
N ARG A 782 27.01 27.99 -21.24
CA ARG A 782 26.21 29.07 -21.85
C ARG A 782 25.13 29.47 -20.86
N GLU A 783 25.25 30.71 -20.43
CA GLU A 783 24.34 31.44 -19.57
C GLU A 783 22.98 31.64 -20.27
N SER A 784 21.91 31.55 -19.49
CA SER A 784 20.54 31.83 -19.91
C SER A 784 20.22 33.34 -19.75
N PRO A 785 19.72 34.03 -20.79
CA PRO A 785 19.25 35.39 -20.66
C PRO A 785 17.74 35.39 -20.38
N LEU A 786 17.37 35.36 -19.10
CA LEU A 786 16.01 35.73 -18.65
C LEU A 786 16.10 37.00 -17.79
N ARG A 787 16.40 38.11 -18.46
CA ARG A 787 16.15 39.48 -17.97
C ARG A 787 15.60 40.32 -19.13
N ALA A 788 14.35 40.06 -19.48
CA ALA A 788 13.54 40.95 -20.30
C ALA A 788 12.08 40.71 -19.92
N GLY A 789 11.56 41.51 -18.98
CA GLY A 789 10.17 41.39 -18.56
C GLY A 789 9.77 42.21 -17.32
N SER A 790 10.73 42.69 -16.53
CA SER A 790 10.46 43.44 -15.28
C SER A 790 10.81 44.93 -15.34
N ARG A 791 10.62 45.59 -16.51
CA ARG A 791 10.81 47.05 -16.67
C ARG A 791 9.67 47.78 -17.39
N ARG A 792 8.44 47.26 -17.32
CA ARG A 792 7.26 47.94 -17.89
C ARG A 792 6.03 48.02 -16.95
N LEU A 793 6.24 47.90 -15.64
CA LEU A 793 5.14 48.06 -14.66
C LEU A 793 5.41 49.11 -13.57
N MET A 794 6.54 49.84 -13.65
CA MET A 794 6.90 50.94 -12.73
C MET A 794 7.00 52.29 -13.46
N ALA A 795 6.24 52.49 -14.53
CA ALA A 795 6.17 53.76 -15.26
C ALA A 795 4.73 54.32 -15.35
N TRP A 796 3.79 53.77 -14.56
CA TRP A 796 2.39 54.21 -14.53
C TRP A 796 1.98 54.85 -13.20
N LEU A 797 2.87 54.93 -12.19
CA LEU A 797 2.54 55.41 -10.85
C LEU A 797 3.13 56.78 -10.49
N ASP A 798 3.74 57.51 -11.41
CA ASP A 798 4.47 58.75 -11.07
C ASP A 798 4.05 59.97 -11.89
N HIS A 799 2.72 60.16 -12.05
CA HIS A 799 2.15 61.46 -12.45
C HIS A 799 0.73 61.62 -11.89
N ARG A 800 0.64 61.96 -10.60
CA ARG A 800 -0.43 62.78 -10.00
C ARG A 800 0.13 63.42 -8.73
N ASP A 801 0.75 64.59 -8.89
CA ASP A 801 0.53 65.84 -8.16
C ASP A 801 1.52 66.91 -8.66
#